data_AF-A0A3A5VJI7-F1
#
_entry.id   AF-A0A3A5VJI7-F1
#
_cell.length_a   1.000
_cell.length_b   1.000
_cell.length_c   1.000
_cell.angle_alpha   90.00
_cell.angle_beta   90.00
_cell.angle_gamma   90.00
#
_symmetry.space_group_name_H-M   'P 1'
#
loop_
_entity.id
_entity.type
_entity.pdbx_description
1 polymer ?
#
loop_
_entity_poly.entity_id
_entity_poly.type
_entity_poly.pdbx_seq_one_letter_code
_entity_poly.pdbx_strand_id
1 'polypeptide(L)'
;MRPIIGWPIAIILALLTVGAYLNGDAINEWIRENSVVVQEEEAGPLVGIVENEKWLVVLVDFPDVNEPEYCNQQHASNLIDDAAEVFMNQGVGPDSTLEIVYHDRIISADHKLADYGHDTNGAKDVGKNDVNPRILAMEIVLKIKDEVDWAKFDLNDDGWVDRFLILHCEETQEDNKKASSINSHFSSIEEIVELPDGLKISHYAISSQYSSRYLGTIIHEVYHQLGAADLYPVEDDTVNQDWSGIGDWDIMGTGNWNGNGVWPALPTGPSIELMGGNRHQEIELEWLSGTDCQGPQYVFTGISEEGTALKIPIDDEEYIWIEYRSDSGYDSDLPGHGLLVLQHDLKSGDVEDNIVNSHPERAWLTVIEADGQNDMQQSSDNEGESSDLFWDGGIFGADGITIRNRDGILVDWIANVSLEDGKPMVKFSSANCGHSIDIDLPDYGSVLTPNDSIPIKGYCEGIDYDLYSSDGRNIEVQDEKIIFSDTGIVGVVGVITGTITCDSGTDIDIRHEFEILGNIPIEYSYSGIIDPYEKSSLAIPIEFVGEGSQLWLVGVDGPLSRVATTENVQKLSKGSDIILDIEPGELLSDGMVVKGEIIIASDSGHRYIIDVELVAETSEESTFEEWTTPDKLVPIALALATLWVILGIRSFSGEVPSEEQEVPTVPHEGYDPSLIDPFS
;
A
#
# COMPACT_ATOMS: atom_id res chain seq x y z
N MET A 1 -51.43 29.11 -24.97
CA MET A 1 -50.68 30.28 -24.46
C MET A 1 -51.15 31.55 -25.18
N ARG A 2 -51.25 32.70 -24.50
CA ARG A 2 -51.60 33.97 -25.18
C ARG A 2 -50.41 34.38 -26.09
N PRO A 3 -50.63 34.86 -27.32
CA PRO A 3 -49.55 35.21 -28.25
C PRO A 3 -48.53 36.19 -27.67
N ILE A 4 -48.99 37.15 -26.83
CA ILE A 4 -48.14 38.15 -26.17
C ILE A 4 -47.11 37.53 -25.22
N ILE A 5 -47.34 36.32 -24.70
CA ILE A 5 -46.44 35.62 -23.77
C ILE A 5 -45.70 34.48 -24.47
N GLY A 6 -46.38 33.76 -25.38
CA GLY A 6 -45.78 32.62 -26.08
C GLY A 6 -44.69 32.98 -27.07
N TRP A 7 -44.86 34.09 -27.80
CA TRP A 7 -43.83 34.53 -28.76
C TRP A 7 -42.50 34.92 -28.11
N PRO A 8 -42.47 35.73 -27.03
CA PRO A 8 -41.22 36.03 -26.32
C PRO A 8 -40.49 34.77 -25.81
N ILE A 9 -41.21 33.82 -25.23
CA ILE A 9 -40.62 32.57 -24.70
C ILE A 9 -40.05 31.72 -25.84
N ALA A 10 -40.79 31.56 -26.95
CA ALA A 10 -40.31 30.84 -28.12
C ALA A 10 -39.06 31.49 -28.73
N ILE A 11 -38.99 32.83 -28.77
CA ILE A 11 -37.81 33.55 -29.28
C ILE A 11 -36.61 33.34 -28.36
N ILE A 12 -36.79 33.39 -27.04
CA ILE A 12 -35.70 33.16 -26.08
C ILE A 12 -35.18 31.72 -26.21
N LEU A 13 -36.07 30.72 -26.23
CA LEU A 13 -35.67 29.32 -26.39
C LEU A 13 -34.98 29.08 -27.72
N ALA A 14 -35.45 29.69 -28.82
CA ALA A 14 -34.80 29.60 -30.12
C ALA A 14 -33.39 30.23 -30.12
N LEU A 15 -33.22 31.37 -29.45
CA LEU A 15 -31.91 32.01 -29.30
C LEU A 15 -30.98 31.15 -28.45
N LEU A 16 -31.49 30.51 -27.39
CA LEU A 16 -30.73 29.56 -26.57
C LEU A 16 -30.36 28.30 -27.36
N THR A 17 -31.25 27.78 -28.22
CA THR A 17 -30.93 26.67 -29.13
C THR A 17 -29.75 27.02 -30.04
N VAL A 18 -29.79 28.20 -30.66
CA VAL A 18 -28.71 28.66 -31.55
C VAL A 18 -27.42 28.93 -30.76
N GLY A 19 -27.54 29.52 -29.58
CA GLY A 19 -26.40 29.76 -28.70
C GLY A 19 -25.72 28.47 -28.24
N ALA A 20 -26.52 27.48 -27.83
CA ALA A 20 -26.02 26.17 -27.42
C ALA A 20 -25.35 25.43 -28.58
N TYR A 21 -25.96 25.45 -29.78
CA TYR A 21 -25.38 24.82 -30.96
C TYR A 21 -24.04 25.43 -31.39
N LEU A 22 -23.86 26.75 -31.22
CA LEU A 22 -22.62 27.45 -31.59
C LEU A 22 -21.50 27.31 -30.55
N ASN A 23 -21.81 26.86 -29.34
CA ASN A 23 -20.86 26.77 -28.22
C ASN A 23 -20.87 25.35 -27.62
N GLY A 24 -20.91 24.32 -28.46
CA GLY A 24 -20.99 22.93 -28.03
C GLY A 24 -19.87 22.52 -27.07
N ASP A 25 -18.63 22.89 -27.38
CA ASP A 25 -17.46 22.58 -26.55
C ASP A 25 -17.59 23.12 -25.11
N ALA A 26 -18.06 24.37 -24.97
CA ALA A 26 -18.26 24.99 -23.67
C ALA A 26 -19.40 24.35 -22.86
N ILE A 27 -20.39 23.74 -23.52
CA ILE A 27 -21.47 23.00 -22.87
C ILE A 27 -20.96 21.65 -22.38
N ASN A 28 -20.15 20.95 -23.19
CA ASN A 28 -19.55 19.69 -22.80
C ASN A 28 -18.59 19.89 -21.60
N GLU A 29 -17.76 20.93 -21.65
CA GLU A 29 -16.86 21.30 -20.55
C GLU A 29 -17.65 21.65 -19.28
N TRP A 30 -18.69 22.49 -19.38
CA TRP A 30 -19.53 22.83 -18.23
C TRP A 30 -20.26 21.63 -17.63
N ILE A 31 -20.73 20.68 -18.44
CA ILE A 31 -21.39 19.47 -17.93
C ILE A 31 -20.37 18.52 -17.30
N ARG A 32 -19.18 18.37 -17.88
CA ARG A 32 -18.10 17.56 -17.30
C ARG A 32 -17.62 18.12 -15.96
N GLU A 33 -17.53 19.44 -15.82
CA GLU A 33 -17.16 20.11 -14.56
C GLU A 33 -18.24 20.05 -13.48
N ASN A 34 -19.50 19.78 -13.85
CA ASN A 34 -20.65 19.79 -12.94
C ASN A 34 -21.39 18.45 -12.87
N SER A 35 -20.87 17.40 -13.51
CA SER A 35 -21.35 16.03 -13.38
C SER A 35 -20.88 15.45 -12.05
N VAL A 36 -21.80 14.86 -11.30
CA VAL A 36 -21.48 14.13 -10.07
C VAL A 36 -20.72 12.87 -10.48
N VAL A 37 -19.42 12.84 -10.25
CA VAL A 37 -18.61 11.60 -10.30
C VAL A 37 -19.14 10.70 -9.18
N VAL A 38 -19.63 9.52 -9.54
CA VAL A 38 -19.88 8.46 -8.55
C VAL A 38 -18.48 7.98 -8.15
N GLN A 39 -18.03 8.35 -6.96
CA GLN A 39 -16.82 7.76 -6.38
C GLN A 39 -17.06 6.26 -6.26
N GLU A 40 -16.16 5.44 -6.79
CA GLU A 40 -16.08 4.03 -6.40
C GLU A 40 -15.96 3.97 -4.88
N GLU A 41 -16.73 3.09 -4.24
CA GLU A 41 -16.61 2.91 -2.79
C GLU A 41 -15.24 2.32 -2.50
N GLU A 42 -14.38 3.11 -1.83
CA GLU A 42 -13.08 2.67 -1.34
C GLU A 42 -13.28 1.50 -0.36
N ALA A 43 -12.35 0.54 -0.37
CA ALA A 43 -12.32 -0.56 0.59
C ALA A 43 -12.31 -0.01 2.04
N GLY A 44 -12.90 -0.75 2.97
CA GLY A 44 -12.96 -0.34 4.37
C GLY A 44 -11.55 -0.20 4.97
N PRO A 45 -11.29 0.82 5.81
CA PRO A 45 -9.97 1.00 6.42
C PRO A 45 -9.61 -0.22 7.29
N LEU A 46 -8.32 -0.54 7.37
CA LEU A 46 -7.83 -1.54 8.31
C LEU A 46 -7.79 -0.99 9.74
N VAL A 47 -8.05 -1.87 10.69
CA VAL A 47 -8.04 -1.55 12.13
C VAL A 47 -6.94 -2.37 12.79
N GLY A 48 -5.99 -1.66 13.41
CA GLY A 48 -4.94 -2.27 14.22
C GLY A 48 -5.49 -3.07 15.41
N ILE A 49 -4.58 -3.56 16.24
CA ILE A 49 -4.92 -4.37 17.41
C ILE A 49 -5.86 -3.62 18.38
N VAL A 50 -6.89 -4.32 18.87
CA VAL A 50 -7.79 -3.83 19.92
C VAL A 50 -7.76 -4.71 21.18
N GLU A 51 -8.21 -4.17 22.33
CA GLU A 51 -8.20 -4.89 23.62
C GLU A 51 -9.06 -6.18 23.60
N ASN A 52 -10.14 -6.19 22.82
CA ASN A 52 -11.04 -7.34 22.71
C ASN A 52 -11.16 -7.77 21.25
N GLU A 53 -10.19 -8.56 20.80
CA GLU A 53 -10.16 -9.10 19.44
C GLU A 53 -11.23 -10.17 19.25
N LYS A 54 -11.89 -10.15 18.09
CA LYS A 54 -12.83 -11.19 17.68
C LYS A 54 -12.64 -11.56 16.23
N TRP A 55 -12.37 -12.84 15.97
CA TRP A 55 -12.11 -13.32 14.61
C TRP A 55 -13.25 -14.21 14.13
N LEU A 56 -13.85 -13.89 12.98
CA LEU A 56 -14.78 -14.79 12.32
C LEU A 56 -14.01 -15.80 11.48
N VAL A 57 -14.16 -17.09 11.79
CA VAL A 57 -13.53 -18.18 11.04
C VAL A 57 -14.59 -19.00 10.31
N VAL A 58 -14.44 -19.11 8.99
CA VAL A 58 -15.32 -19.91 8.13
C VAL A 58 -14.51 -21.00 7.44
N LEU A 59 -14.98 -22.24 7.58
CA LEU A 59 -14.38 -23.38 6.89
C LEU A 59 -15.01 -23.56 5.52
N VAL A 60 -14.19 -23.82 4.51
CA VAL A 60 -14.63 -24.06 3.13
C VAL A 60 -14.23 -25.47 2.66
N ASP A 61 -15.12 -26.14 1.91
CA ASP A 61 -14.80 -27.37 1.17
C ASP A 61 -15.04 -27.19 -0.34
N PHE A 62 -14.39 -28.03 -1.15
CA PHE A 62 -14.48 -27.98 -2.60
C PHE A 62 -15.15 -29.23 -3.18
N PRO A 63 -16.01 -29.12 -4.20
CA PRO A 63 -16.82 -30.21 -4.72
C PRO A 63 -16.03 -31.36 -5.37
N ASP A 64 -14.78 -31.12 -5.78
CA ASP A 64 -13.88 -32.13 -6.35
C ASP A 64 -12.83 -32.68 -5.38
N VAL A 65 -12.85 -32.18 -4.14
CA VAL A 65 -11.95 -32.59 -3.06
C VAL A 65 -12.72 -33.52 -2.11
N ASN A 66 -12.05 -34.58 -1.65
CA ASN A 66 -12.60 -35.45 -0.60
C ASN A 66 -11.90 -35.11 0.71
N GLU A 67 -12.53 -34.26 1.50
CA GLU A 67 -11.94 -33.76 2.73
C GLU A 67 -11.69 -34.89 3.75
N PRO A 68 -10.56 -34.86 4.46
CA PRO A 68 -10.31 -35.77 5.58
C PRO A 68 -11.38 -35.64 6.69
N GLU A 69 -11.65 -36.72 7.43
CA GLU A 69 -12.64 -36.72 8.52
C GLU A 69 -12.30 -35.73 9.65
N TYR A 70 -11.03 -35.39 9.82
CA TYR A 70 -10.59 -34.39 10.80
C TYR A 70 -10.87 -32.95 10.36
N CYS A 71 -11.26 -32.70 9.10
CA CYS A 71 -11.56 -31.37 8.62
C CYS A 71 -12.88 -30.84 9.19
N ASN A 72 -12.81 -30.13 10.31
CA ASN A 72 -13.97 -29.56 10.99
C ASN A 72 -13.54 -28.45 11.95
N GLN A 73 -14.52 -27.72 12.48
CA GLN A 73 -14.31 -26.59 13.36
C GLN A 73 -13.55 -26.96 14.64
N GLN A 74 -13.69 -28.18 15.15
CA GLN A 74 -12.95 -28.61 16.33
C GLN A 74 -11.46 -28.77 16.04
N HIS A 75 -11.10 -29.22 14.85
CA HIS A 75 -9.70 -29.30 14.43
C HIS A 75 -9.09 -27.92 14.26
N ALA A 76 -9.81 -26.99 13.60
CA ALA A 76 -9.39 -25.59 13.52
C ALA A 76 -9.21 -24.99 14.93
N SER A 77 -10.20 -25.12 15.81
CA SER A 77 -10.14 -24.68 17.22
C SER A 77 -8.93 -25.23 17.97
N ASN A 78 -8.65 -26.53 17.85
CA ASN A 78 -7.48 -27.15 18.48
C ASN A 78 -6.15 -26.62 17.91
N LEU A 79 -6.15 -26.11 16.67
CA LEU A 79 -4.96 -25.59 16.02
C LEU A 79 -4.70 -24.14 16.41
N ILE A 80 -5.71 -23.27 16.41
CA ILE A 80 -5.51 -21.81 16.46
C ILE A 80 -5.93 -21.15 17.78
N ASP A 81 -6.94 -21.63 18.51
CA ASP A 81 -7.57 -20.83 19.60
C ASP A 81 -6.55 -20.41 20.68
N ASP A 82 -5.98 -21.39 21.37
CA ASP A 82 -5.01 -21.12 22.45
C ASP A 82 -3.69 -20.55 21.88
N ALA A 83 -3.30 -21.01 20.69
CA ALA A 83 -2.01 -20.64 20.10
C ALA A 83 -1.98 -19.18 19.64
N ALA A 84 -3.03 -18.72 18.95
CA ALA A 84 -3.15 -17.35 18.48
C ALA A 84 -3.29 -16.37 19.65
N GLU A 85 -4.06 -16.71 20.69
CA GLU A 85 -4.18 -15.85 21.89
C GLU A 85 -2.82 -15.72 22.60
N VAL A 86 -2.11 -16.84 22.80
CA VAL A 86 -0.78 -16.81 23.45
C VAL A 86 0.23 -16.05 22.59
N PHE A 87 0.22 -16.23 21.27
CA PHE A 87 1.09 -15.51 20.34
C PHE A 87 0.83 -14.00 20.37
N MET A 88 -0.45 -13.60 20.26
CA MET A 88 -0.88 -12.20 20.33
C MET A 88 -0.44 -11.54 21.63
N ASN A 89 -0.63 -12.21 22.77
CA ASN A 89 -0.26 -11.69 24.09
C ASN A 89 1.27 -11.62 24.27
N GLN A 90 2.02 -12.59 23.73
CA GLN A 90 3.48 -12.54 23.77
C GLN A 90 4.07 -11.50 22.81
N GLY A 91 3.37 -11.13 21.75
CA GLY A 91 3.85 -10.21 20.71
C GLY A 91 3.21 -8.83 20.78
N VAL A 92 2.03 -8.69 20.18
CA VAL A 92 1.43 -7.40 19.80
C VAL A 92 0.63 -6.76 20.94
N GLY A 93 -0.16 -7.54 21.68
CA GLY A 93 -1.12 -7.02 22.64
C GLY A 93 -1.15 -7.82 23.95
N PRO A 94 -0.21 -7.62 24.89
CA PRO A 94 -0.10 -8.39 26.14
C PRO A 94 -1.35 -8.42 27.02
N ASP A 95 -2.13 -7.33 26.99
CA ASP A 95 -3.36 -7.17 27.78
C ASP A 95 -4.63 -7.46 26.96
N SER A 96 -4.50 -7.92 25.70
CA SER A 96 -5.64 -8.16 24.82
C SER A 96 -6.25 -9.54 25.05
N THR A 97 -7.51 -9.70 24.66
CA THR A 97 -8.19 -11.00 24.67
C THR A 97 -8.62 -11.36 23.27
N LEU A 98 -8.64 -12.65 22.94
CA LEU A 98 -9.03 -13.14 21.62
C LEU A 98 -10.21 -14.11 21.74
N GLU A 99 -11.33 -13.78 21.09
CA GLU A 99 -12.47 -14.68 20.89
C GLU A 99 -12.55 -15.11 19.42
N ILE A 100 -12.23 -16.36 19.12
CA ILE A 100 -12.41 -16.92 17.78
C ILE A 100 -13.81 -17.53 17.65
N VAL A 101 -14.58 -17.05 16.69
CA VAL A 101 -15.95 -17.49 16.43
C VAL A 101 -15.98 -18.29 15.13
N TYR A 102 -16.22 -19.59 15.24
CA TYR A 102 -16.38 -20.47 14.08
C TYR A 102 -17.81 -20.47 13.57
N HIS A 103 -17.98 -20.41 12.26
CA HIS A 103 -19.27 -20.64 11.64
C HIS A 103 -19.74 -22.10 11.82
N ASP A 104 -21.03 -22.29 12.10
CA ASP A 104 -21.61 -23.58 12.52
C ASP A 104 -21.47 -24.70 11.47
N ARG A 105 -21.40 -24.34 10.18
CA ARG A 105 -21.28 -25.27 9.06
C ARG A 105 -20.09 -24.92 8.17
N ILE A 106 -19.49 -25.96 7.59
CA ILE A 106 -18.55 -25.86 6.48
C ILE A 106 -19.33 -25.40 5.23
N ILE A 107 -18.77 -24.45 4.49
CA ILE A 107 -19.39 -23.88 3.29
C ILE A 107 -18.79 -24.55 2.06
N SER A 108 -19.62 -25.21 1.26
CA SER A 108 -19.16 -25.76 -0.01
C SER A 108 -19.06 -24.67 -1.06
N ALA A 109 -17.89 -24.58 -1.69
CA ALA A 109 -17.61 -23.72 -2.83
C ALA A 109 -18.40 -24.18 -4.07
N ASP A 110 -18.76 -23.24 -4.95
CA ASP A 110 -19.53 -23.51 -6.17
C ASP A 110 -18.67 -24.14 -7.28
N HIS A 111 -17.36 -23.84 -7.27
CA HIS A 111 -16.39 -24.32 -8.24
C HIS A 111 -15.31 -25.20 -7.60
N LYS A 112 -14.47 -25.81 -8.43
CA LYS A 112 -13.40 -26.71 -7.97
C LYS A 112 -12.25 -25.91 -7.40
N LEU A 113 -11.45 -26.51 -6.51
CA LEU A 113 -10.26 -25.86 -5.94
C LEU A 113 -9.35 -25.28 -7.04
N ALA A 114 -9.11 -26.06 -8.09
CA ALA A 114 -8.25 -25.69 -9.20
C ALA A 114 -8.83 -24.59 -10.12
N ASP A 115 -10.12 -24.25 -9.99
CA ASP A 115 -10.69 -23.10 -10.70
C ASP A 115 -10.31 -21.80 -9.95
N TYR A 116 -10.28 -21.82 -8.62
CA TYR A 116 -9.88 -20.67 -7.81
C TYR A 116 -8.35 -20.49 -7.77
N GLY A 117 -7.59 -21.54 -7.43
CA GLY A 117 -6.13 -21.44 -7.20
C GLY A 117 -5.25 -21.66 -8.42
N HIS A 118 -5.67 -21.25 -9.63
CA HIS A 118 -4.87 -21.50 -10.83
C HIS A 118 -3.89 -20.36 -11.16
N ASP A 119 -2.61 -20.69 -11.32
CA ASP A 119 -1.62 -19.71 -11.78
C ASP A 119 -1.70 -19.46 -13.28
N THR A 120 -1.47 -18.22 -13.71
CA THR A 120 -1.32 -17.85 -15.13
C THR A 120 -0.09 -16.97 -15.33
N ASN A 121 0.80 -17.36 -16.24
CA ASN A 121 2.00 -16.60 -16.62
C ASN A 121 2.94 -16.21 -15.45
N GLY A 122 2.98 -17.00 -14.37
CA GLY A 122 3.81 -16.72 -13.20
C GLY A 122 3.05 -16.05 -12.06
N ALA A 123 1.95 -15.35 -12.37
CA ALA A 123 1.05 -14.81 -11.36
C ALA A 123 0.25 -15.94 -10.70
N LYS A 124 0.27 -15.96 -9.37
CA LYS A 124 -0.42 -16.94 -8.53
C LYS A 124 -1.91 -16.63 -8.45
N ASP A 125 -2.73 -17.66 -8.27
CA ASP A 125 -4.15 -17.52 -7.93
C ASP A 125 -4.99 -16.62 -8.86
N VAL A 126 -4.55 -16.43 -10.11
CA VAL A 126 -5.29 -15.72 -11.18
C VAL A 126 -6.66 -16.36 -11.40
N GLY A 127 -6.72 -17.68 -11.21
CA GLY A 127 -7.93 -18.46 -11.33
C GLY A 127 -8.28 -18.81 -12.78
N LYS A 128 -9.43 -19.46 -12.97
CA LYS A 128 -9.95 -19.95 -14.25
C LYS A 128 -11.46 -19.93 -14.25
N ASN A 129 -12.05 -19.86 -15.44
CA ASN A 129 -13.52 -19.82 -15.62
C ASN A 129 -14.15 -18.65 -14.84
N ASP A 130 -13.46 -17.50 -14.86
CA ASP A 130 -13.93 -16.24 -14.27
C ASP A 130 -14.14 -16.32 -12.75
N VAL A 131 -13.41 -17.21 -12.06
CA VAL A 131 -13.37 -17.29 -10.59
C VAL A 131 -11.93 -17.28 -10.09
N ASN A 132 -11.73 -16.68 -8.91
CA ASN A 132 -10.46 -16.56 -8.20
C ASN A 132 -10.75 -16.57 -6.67
N PRO A 133 -9.73 -16.52 -5.77
CA PRO A 133 -9.98 -16.54 -4.33
C PRO A 133 -10.80 -15.35 -3.81
N ARG A 134 -10.71 -14.17 -4.45
CA ARG A 134 -11.52 -12.98 -4.09
C ARG A 134 -13.01 -13.22 -4.32
N ILE A 135 -13.34 -13.91 -5.41
CA ILE A 135 -14.71 -14.36 -5.73
C ILE A 135 -15.15 -15.46 -4.77
N LEU A 136 -14.26 -16.39 -4.38
CA LEU A 136 -14.56 -17.40 -3.36
C LEU A 136 -14.94 -16.76 -2.02
N ALA A 137 -14.19 -15.73 -1.58
CA ALA A 137 -14.50 -15.00 -0.36
C ALA A 137 -15.89 -14.32 -0.45
N MET A 138 -16.17 -13.64 -1.57
CA MET A 138 -17.48 -13.04 -1.84
C MET A 138 -18.61 -14.09 -1.77
N GLU A 139 -18.42 -15.23 -2.42
CA GLU A 139 -19.37 -16.34 -2.46
C GLU A 139 -19.69 -16.87 -1.05
N ILE A 140 -18.65 -17.06 -0.23
CA ILE A 140 -18.79 -17.51 1.16
C ILE A 140 -19.60 -16.51 1.98
N VAL A 141 -19.22 -15.22 1.93
CA VAL A 141 -19.93 -14.16 2.66
C VAL A 141 -21.40 -14.11 2.24
N LEU A 142 -21.70 -14.13 0.93
CA LEU A 142 -23.07 -14.13 0.42
C LEU A 142 -23.90 -15.33 0.90
N LYS A 143 -23.26 -16.49 1.08
CA LYS A 143 -23.91 -17.72 1.59
C LYS A 143 -24.21 -17.69 3.09
N ILE A 144 -23.49 -16.89 3.88
CA ILE A 144 -23.62 -16.85 5.35
C ILE A 144 -24.12 -15.50 5.87
N LYS A 145 -24.33 -14.49 5.01
CA LYS A 145 -24.65 -13.12 5.44
C LYS A 145 -25.86 -13.00 6.36
N ASP A 146 -26.86 -13.87 6.20
CA ASP A 146 -28.08 -13.90 7.01
C ASP A 146 -27.98 -14.88 8.22
N GLU A 147 -26.85 -15.57 8.36
CA GLU A 147 -26.57 -16.58 9.39
C GLU A 147 -25.65 -16.04 10.50
N VAL A 148 -24.93 -14.94 10.23
CA VAL A 148 -23.92 -14.35 11.12
C VAL A 148 -24.40 -13.03 11.73
N ASP A 149 -24.06 -12.82 13.01
CA ASP A 149 -24.22 -11.54 13.70
C ASP A 149 -22.97 -10.67 13.49
N TRP A 150 -22.93 -9.98 12.35
CA TRP A 150 -21.75 -9.28 11.84
C TRP A 150 -21.29 -8.11 12.72
N ALA A 151 -22.18 -7.49 13.48
CA ALA A 151 -21.85 -6.41 14.40
C ALA A 151 -20.85 -6.80 15.50
N LYS A 152 -20.55 -8.09 15.66
CA LYS A 152 -19.49 -8.58 16.56
C LYS A 152 -18.08 -8.40 16.02
N PHE A 153 -17.94 -8.21 14.71
CA PHE A 153 -16.67 -8.17 14.01
C PHE A 153 -16.35 -6.78 13.43
N ASP A 154 -17.21 -5.80 13.70
CA ASP A 154 -16.89 -4.37 13.62
C ASP A 154 -16.38 -3.97 15.01
N LEU A 155 -15.05 -3.94 15.15
CA LEU A 155 -14.34 -3.79 16.43
C LEU A 155 -14.17 -2.32 16.82
N ASN A 156 -14.36 -1.38 15.89
CA ASN A 156 -14.21 0.06 16.10
C ASN A 156 -15.52 0.87 15.88
N ASP A 157 -16.64 0.20 15.57
CA ASP A 157 -17.96 0.78 15.25
C ASP A 157 -17.97 1.69 14.00
N ASP A 158 -17.15 1.41 12.98
CA ASP A 158 -17.06 2.22 11.75
C ASP A 158 -17.96 1.74 10.60
N GLY A 159 -18.63 0.60 10.77
CA GLY A 159 -19.51 0.00 9.79
C GLY A 159 -18.86 -1.07 8.91
N TRP A 160 -17.58 -1.40 9.13
CA TRP A 160 -16.85 -2.44 8.41
C TRP A 160 -16.55 -3.65 9.30
N VAL A 161 -16.44 -4.82 8.68
CA VAL A 161 -15.98 -6.04 9.34
C VAL A 161 -14.45 -6.11 9.27
N ASP A 162 -13.82 -6.23 10.44
CA ASP A 162 -12.36 -6.09 10.60
C ASP A 162 -11.57 -7.40 10.53
N ARG A 163 -12.20 -8.53 10.90
CA ARG A 163 -11.51 -9.82 11.08
C ARG A 163 -12.29 -10.97 10.45
N PHE A 164 -11.90 -11.37 9.25
CA PHE A 164 -12.52 -12.47 8.53
C PHE A 164 -11.47 -13.43 7.97
N LEU A 165 -11.48 -14.66 8.49
CA LEU A 165 -10.55 -15.72 8.11
C LEU A 165 -11.30 -16.90 7.47
N ILE A 166 -10.85 -17.28 6.28
CA ILE A 166 -11.31 -18.47 5.57
C ILE A 166 -10.27 -19.58 5.74
N LEU A 167 -10.70 -20.75 6.20
CA LEU A 167 -9.85 -21.93 6.31
C LEU A 167 -10.32 -23.05 5.38
N HIS A 168 -9.47 -23.46 4.45
CA HIS A 168 -9.66 -24.71 3.71
C HIS A 168 -8.86 -25.87 4.34
N CYS A 169 -9.01 -27.09 3.81
CA CYS A 169 -8.36 -28.30 4.34
C CYS A 169 -7.39 -28.97 3.37
N GLU A 170 -6.84 -28.20 2.44
CA GLU A 170 -5.96 -28.73 1.41
C GLU A 170 -4.54 -28.23 1.62
N GLU A 171 -3.55 -28.96 1.11
CA GLU A 171 -2.18 -28.46 1.07
C GLU A 171 -2.13 -27.17 0.25
N THR A 172 -1.53 -26.15 0.85
CA THR A 172 -1.40 -24.84 0.24
C THR A 172 -0.28 -24.83 -0.81
N GLN A 173 -0.35 -23.86 -1.72
CA GLN A 173 0.60 -23.76 -2.82
C GLN A 173 2.03 -23.47 -2.34
N GLU A 174 2.18 -22.70 -1.27
CA GLU A 174 3.48 -22.35 -0.69
C GLU A 174 4.25 -23.59 -0.22
N ASP A 175 3.58 -24.66 0.21
CA ASP A 175 4.21 -25.93 0.60
C ASP A 175 4.31 -26.91 -0.59
N ASN A 176 3.22 -27.12 -1.34
CA ASN A 176 3.17 -28.20 -2.35
C ASN A 176 3.61 -27.78 -3.77
N LYS A 177 3.78 -26.47 -4.00
CA LYS A 177 4.17 -25.83 -5.27
C LYS A 177 3.28 -26.18 -6.47
N LYS A 178 2.02 -26.57 -6.25
CA LYS A 178 1.06 -26.88 -7.32
C LYS A 178 0.30 -25.61 -7.71
N ALA A 179 0.40 -25.23 -8.98
CA ALA A 179 -0.33 -24.14 -9.64
C ALA A 179 -1.87 -24.33 -9.74
N SER A 180 -2.44 -25.18 -8.90
CA SER A 180 -3.88 -25.46 -8.80
C SER A 180 -4.35 -25.49 -7.34
N SER A 181 -3.44 -25.25 -6.39
CA SER A 181 -3.73 -25.05 -4.97
C SER A 181 -3.78 -23.56 -4.73
N ILE A 182 -4.61 -23.14 -3.79
CA ILE A 182 -4.64 -21.74 -3.32
C ILE A 182 -3.35 -21.46 -2.53
N ASN A 183 -2.74 -20.30 -2.79
CA ASN A 183 -1.72 -19.73 -1.91
C ASN A 183 -2.41 -19.06 -0.72
N SER A 184 -1.88 -19.23 0.49
CA SER A 184 -2.36 -18.40 1.61
C SER A 184 -2.10 -16.92 1.32
N HIS A 185 -3.08 -16.06 1.60
CA HIS A 185 -2.94 -14.61 1.40
C HIS A 185 -4.02 -13.82 2.17
N PHE A 186 -3.73 -12.54 2.35
CA PHE A 186 -4.68 -11.48 2.66
C PHE A 186 -5.01 -10.67 1.39
N SER A 187 -6.29 -10.36 1.16
CA SER A 187 -6.69 -9.50 0.03
C SER A 187 -8.06 -8.87 0.23
N SER A 188 -8.46 -8.05 -0.74
CA SER A 188 -9.82 -7.54 -0.85
C SER A 188 -10.75 -8.54 -1.52
N ILE A 189 -12.01 -8.59 -1.07
CA ILE A 189 -13.11 -9.26 -1.76
C ILE A 189 -13.30 -8.61 -3.13
N GLU A 190 -13.75 -9.39 -4.12
CA GLU A 190 -13.91 -8.90 -5.51
C GLU A 190 -14.79 -7.65 -5.60
N GLU A 191 -15.92 -7.68 -4.90
CA GLU A 191 -16.83 -6.54 -4.73
C GLU A 191 -17.22 -6.42 -3.25
N ILE A 192 -17.35 -5.18 -2.75
CA ILE A 192 -17.81 -4.90 -1.39
C ILE A 192 -19.18 -5.55 -1.17
N VAL A 193 -19.30 -6.37 -0.13
CA VAL A 193 -20.57 -7.04 0.20
C VAL A 193 -21.31 -6.25 1.26
N GLU A 194 -22.51 -5.77 0.92
CA GLU A 194 -23.46 -5.19 1.86
C GLU A 194 -24.05 -6.29 2.76
N LEU A 195 -23.89 -6.11 4.07
CA LEU A 195 -24.34 -7.01 5.12
C LEU A 195 -25.61 -6.47 5.80
N PRO A 196 -26.32 -7.28 6.61
CA PRO A 196 -27.40 -6.79 7.44
C PRO A 196 -27.00 -5.58 8.30
N ASP A 197 -27.99 -4.76 8.65
CA ASP A 197 -27.84 -3.58 9.52
C ASP A 197 -26.92 -2.46 8.99
N GLY A 198 -26.60 -2.48 7.69
CA GLY A 198 -25.82 -1.43 7.02
C GLY A 198 -24.31 -1.59 7.20
N LEU A 199 -23.87 -2.76 7.65
CA LEU A 199 -22.47 -3.15 7.72
C LEU A 199 -21.96 -3.56 6.34
N LYS A 200 -20.64 -3.52 6.17
CA LYS A 200 -19.95 -3.90 4.94
C LYS A 200 -18.74 -4.77 5.24
N ILE A 201 -18.29 -5.53 4.24
CA ILE A 201 -17.02 -6.26 4.31
C ILE A 201 -16.29 -6.12 2.97
N SER A 202 -15.00 -5.80 3.05
CA SER A 202 -14.12 -5.65 1.90
C SER A 202 -12.89 -6.55 1.96
N HIS A 203 -12.54 -7.12 3.10
CA HIS A 203 -11.26 -7.82 3.30
C HIS A 203 -11.44 -9.24 3.82
N TYR A 204 -10.47 -10.10 3.50
CA TYR A 204 -10.39 -11.46 4.03
C TYR A 204 -8.94 -11.93 4.09
N ALA A 205 -8.66 -12.85 5.00
CA ALA A 205 -7.49 -13.72 4.97
C ALA A 205 -7.93 -15.14 4.59
N ILE A 206 -7.12 -15.86 3.84
CA ILE A 206 -7.35 -17.29 3.52
C ILE A 206 -6.09 -18.11 3.79
N SER A 207 -6.26 -19.26 4.45
CA SER A 207 -5.18 -20.23 4.65
C SER A 207 -5.76 -21.64 4.86
N SER A 208 -4.92 -22.58 5.31
CA SER A 208 -5.27 -24.00 5.47
C SER A 208 -5.09 -24.50 6.88
N GLN A 209 -6.05 -25.31 7.34
CA GLN A 209 -5.93 -26.08 8.58
C GLN A 209 -5.38 -27.50 8.36
N TYR A 210 -4.98 -27.85 7.13
CA TYR A 210 -4.59 -29.23 6.76
C TYR A 210 -3.47 -29.79 7.64
N SER A 211 -2.55 -28.92 8.08
CA SER A 211 -1.40 -29.24 8.91
C SER A 211 -1.16 -28.17 9.96
N SER A 212 -0.64 -28.55 11.12
CA SER A 212 -0.26 -27.58 12.16
C SER A 212 0.91 -26.69 11.76
N ARG A 213 1.61 -27.04 10.68
CA ARG A 213 2.69 -26.23 10.09
C ARG A 213 2.21 -24.90 9.51
N TYR A 214 0.90 -24.74 9.32
CA TYR A 214 0.33 -23.49 8.81
C TYR A 214 -0.08 -22.52 9.92
N LEU A 215 0.21 -22.81 11.20
CA LEU A 215 -0.10 -21.87 12.28
C LEU A 215 0.55 -20.50 12.05
N GLY A 216 1.85 -20.48 11.74
CA GLY A 216 2.57 -19.24 11.43
C GLY A 216 1.99 -18.50 10.22
N THR A 217 1.68 -19.23 9.14
CA THR A 217 1.01 -18.67 7.96
C THR A 217 -0.37 -18.08 8.29
N ILE A 218 -1.20 -18.81 9.04
CA ILE A 218 -2.53 -18.31 9.45
C ILE A 218 -2.39 -17.00 10.24
N ILE A 219 -1.46 -16.94 11.19
CA ILE A 219 -1.25 -15.72 11.99
C ILE A 219 -0.70 -14.58 11.12
N HIS A 220 0.25 -14.87 10.22
CA HIS A 220 0.79 -13.91 9.25
C HIS A 220 -0.33 -13.27 8.42
N GLU A 221 -1.20 -14.07 7.79
CA GLU A 221 -2.30 -13.54 6.98
C GLU A 221 -3.33 -12.76 7.81
N VAL A 222 -3.58 -13.17 9.05
CA VAL A 222 -4.47 -12.43 9.95
C VAL A 222 -3.83 -11.10 10.38
N TYR A 223 -2.50 -11.04 10.50
CA TYR A 223 -1.81 -9.82 10.92
C TYR A 223 -1.76 -8.75 9.83
N HIS A 224 -1.85 -9.12 8.54
CA HIS A 224 -2.15 -8.13 7.50
C HIS A 224 -3.50 -7.43 7.73
N GLN A 225 -4.51 -8.10 8.30
CA GLN A 225 -5.79 -7.44 8.69
C GLN A 225 -5.62 -6.42 9.83
N LEU A 226 -4.48 -6.44 10.53
CA LEU A 226 -4.08 -5.44 11.53
C LEU A 226 -3.31 -4.26 10.91
N GLY A 227 -3.00 -4.31 9.60
CA GLY A 227 -2.19 -3.32 8.90
C GLY A 227 -0.70 -3.66 8.79
N ALA A 228 -0.30 -4.90 9.12
CA ALA A 228 1.09 -5.32 8.90
C ALA A 228 1.44 -5.39 7.41
N ALA A 229 2.70 -5.07 7.07
CA ALA A 229 3.25 -5.25 5.73
C ALA A 229 4.25 -6.41 5.70
N ASP A 230 4.40 -7.05 4.55
CA ASP A 230 5.42 -8.04 4.26
C ASP A 230 6.81 -7.43 4.34
N LEU A 231 7.68 -8.08 5.10
CA LEU A 231 9.05 -7.63 5.34
C LEU A 231 10.11 -8.43 4.59
N TYR A 232 9.69 -9.43 3.80
CA TYR A 232 10.49 -10.01 2.72
C TYR A 232 10.24 -9.23 1.42
N PRO A 233 11.18 -9.24 0.45
CA PRO A 233 10.95 -8.58 -0.83
C PRO A 233 9.80 -9.23 -1.59
N VAL A 234 8.74 -8.46 -1.83
CA VAL A 234 7.66 -8.79 -2.76
C VAL A 234 8.13 -8.49 -4.19
N GLU A 235 7.60 -9.22 -5.17
CA GLU A 235 8.00 -9.10 -6.59
C GLU A 235 7.73 -7.68 -7.11
N ASP A 236 8.79 -7.01 -7.59
CA ASP A 236 8.76 -5.67 -8.18
C ASP A 236 9.56 -5.70 -9.50
N ASP A 237 8.92 -5.36 -10.62
CA ASP A 237 9.52 -5.31 -11.96
C ASP A 237 10.71 -4.33 -12.07
N THR A 238 10.83 -3.42 -11.11
CA THR A 238 11.86 -2.38 -11.04
C THR A 238 13.02 -2.72 -10.10
N VAL A 239 13.04 -3.92 -9.52
CA VAL A 239 14.11 -4.41 -8.64
C VAL A 239 14.71 -5.71 -9.19
N ASN A 240 16.04 -5.80 -9.23
CA ASN A 240 16.76 -7.00 -9.72
C ASN A 240 17.59 -7.69 -8.63
N GLN A 241 17.54 -7.18 -7.40
CA GLN A 241 18.32 -7.63 -6.27
C GLN A 241 17.53 -8.69 -5.50
N ASP A 242 18.16 -9.85 -5.27
CA ASP A 242 17.61 -10.89 -4.41
C ASP A 242 18.12 -10.70 -2.98
N TRP A 243 17.21 -10.67 -2.00
CA TRP A 243 17.53 -10.64 -0.56
C TRP A 243 16.39 -11.25 0.27
N SER A 244 16.56 -11.41 1.58
CA SER A 244 15.56 -12.06 2.45
C SER A 244 14.79 -11.09 3.35
N GLY A 245 15.01 -9.78 3.22
CA GLY A 245 14.35 -8.80 4.08
C GLY A 245 14.77 -8.94 5.53
N ILE A 246 13.80 -8.91 6.44
CA ILE A 246 14.02 -9.12 7.89
C ILE A 246 14.26 -10.60 8.26
N GLY A 247 14.03 -11.53 7.33
CA GLY A 247 14.24 -12.96 7.54
C GLY A 247 13.44 -13.57 8.70
N ASP A 248 14.08 -14.49 9.41
CA ASP A 248 13.51 -15.32 10.49
C ASP A 248 13.24 -14.55 11.78
N TRP A 249 13.55 -13.25 11.82
CA TRP A 249 13.39 -12.42 13.01
C TRP A 249 11.98 -11.86 13.19
N ASP A 250 11.13 -11.86 12.16
CA ASP A 250 9.75 -11.35 12.21
C ASP A 250 8.77 -12.31 11.54
N ILE A 251 7.55 -12.41 12.07
CA ILE A 251 6.48 -13.19 11.43
C ILE A 251 6.11 -12.64 10.06
N MET A 252 6.29 -11.34 9.81
CA MET A 252 6.04 -10.72 8.51
C MET A 252 7.21 -10.93 7.52
N GLY A 253 8.31 -11.54 7.97
CA GLY A 253 9.39 -12.06 7.12
C GLY A 253 9.24 -13.55 6.87
N THR A 254 10.37 -14.26 6.75
CA THR A 254 10.39 -15.73 6.71
C THR A 254 10.15 -16.38 8.07
N GLY A 255 10.14 -15.58 9.14
CA GLY A 255 9.91 -16.04 10.51
C GLY A 255 8.55 -16.69 10.76
N ASN A 256 7.57 -16.55 9.86
CA ASN A 256 6.33 -17.34 9.90
C ASN A 256 6.58 -18.86 9.70
N TRP A 257 7.72 -19.26 9.12
CA TRP A 257 8.10 -20.66 8.89
C TRP A 257 8.99 -21.26 9.99
N ASN A 258 9.37 -20.48 11.00
CA ASN A 258 10.17 -20.98 12.12
C ASN A 258 9.50 -22.17 12.81
N GLY A 259 10.29 -23.14 13.22
CA GLY A 259 9.80 -24.39 13.81
C GLY A 259 8.96 -25.23 12.86
N ASN A 260 9.15 -25.08 11.53
CA ASN A 260 8.24 -25.58 10.49
C ASN A 260 6.83 -24.95 10.57
N GLY A 261 6.76 -23.67 10.87
CA GLY A 261 5.55 -22.86 11.00
C GLY A 261 4.72 -23.13 12.25
N VAL A 262 5.26 -23.89 13.22
CA VAL A 262 4.64 -24.13 14.52
C VAL A 262 5.13 -23.15 15.59
N TRP A 263 6.32 -22.58 15.39
CA TRP A 263 6.96 -21.63 16.30
C TRP A 263 7.35 -20.37 15.54
N PRO A 264 6.37 -19.65 14.96
CA PRO A 264 6.69 -18.42 14.24
C PRO A 264 7.39 -17.40 15.14
N ALA A 265 8.25 -16.58 14.56
CA ALA A 265 8.87 -15.46 15.26
C ALA A 265 7.80 -14.49 15.81
N LEU A 266 8.02 -13.88 16.97
CA LEU A 266 7.20 -12.73 17.36
C LEU A 266 7.48 -11.54 16.41
N PRO A 267 6.51 -10.65 16.17
CA PRO A 267 6.76 -9.45 15.39
C PRO A 267 7.76 -8.53 16.10
N THR A 268 8.60 -7.86 15.31
CA THR A 268 9.55 -6.85 15.79
C THR A 268 8.84 -5.57 16.22
N GLY A 269 9.52 -4.73 17.01
CA GLY A 269 8.99 -3.43 17.46
C GLY A 269 8.31 -2.58 16.36
N PRO A 270 8.94 -2.36 15.19
CA PRO A 270 8.34 -1.66 14.05
C PRO A 270 7.03 -2.30 13.56
N SER A 271 7.00 -3.63 13.38
CA SER A 271 5.78 -4.36 12.97
C SER A 271 4.67 -4.26 14.02
N ILE A 272 5.03 -4.35 15.31
CA ILE A 272 4.08 -4.14 16.41
C ILE A 272 3.49 -2.74 16.36
N GLU A 273 4.32 -1.70 16.18
CA GLU A 273 3.87 -0.31 16.07
C GLU A 273 2.95 -0.11 14.86
N LEU A 274 3.31 -0.68 13.70
CA LEU A 274 2.51 -0.60 12.47
C LEU A 274 1.12 -1.22 12.65
N MET A 275 1.02 -2.34 13.37
CA MET A 275 -0.25 -2.98 13.73
C MET A 275 -1.02 -2.26 14.86
N GLY A 276 -0.59 -1.06 15.29
CA GLY A 276 -1.22 -0.28 16.37
C GLY A 276 -0.84 -0.71 17.78
N GLY A 277 0.09 -1.64 17.93
CA GLY A 277 0.61 -2.09 19.21
C GLY A 277 1.56 -1.08 19.84
N ASN A 278 1.39 -0.80 21.13
CA ASN A 278 2.20 0.17 21.87
C ASN A 278 3.21 -0.55 22.78
N ARG A 279 4.27 -1.08 22.18
CA ARG A 279 5.24 -1.94 22.90
C ARG A 279 6.69 -1.49 22.80
N HIS A 280 6.88 -0.20 22.77
CA HIS A 280 8.18 0.41 22.71
C HIS A 280 8.25 1.63 23.62
N GLN A 281 9.47 2.05 23.92
CA GLN A 281 9.75 3.33 24.52
C GLN A 281 10.57 4.15 23.54
N GLU A 282 10.00 5.25 23.05
CA GLU A 282 10.76 6.24 22.31
C GLU A 282 11.62 7.05 23.28
N ILE A 283 12.91 7.22 22.96
CA ILE A 283 13.83 8.03 23.77
C ILE A 283 14.61 9.01 22.88
N GLU A 284 14.68 10.26 23.32
CA GLU A 284 15.68 11.20 22.84
C GLU A 284 16.93 11.06 23.71
N LEU A 285 18.09 10.85 23.07
CA LEU A 285 19.35 10.71 23.78
C LEU A 285 19.88 12.08 24.22
N GLU A 286 19.55 12.47 25.45
CA GLU A 286 20.10 13.68 26.07
C GLU A 286 21.40 13.40 26.83
N TRP A 287 22.41 14.24 26.61
CA TRP A 287 23.71 14.15 27.26
C TRP A 287 23.81 15.06 28.48
N LEU A 288 24.16 14.49 29.64
CA LEU A 288 24.34 15.27 30.85
C LEU A 288 25.61 16.14 30.75
N SER A 289 25.41 17.46 30.62
CA SER A 289 26.49 18.46 30.56
C SER A 289 27.35 18.43 31.83
N GLY A 290 28.66 18.22 31.68
CA GLY A 290 29.64 18.17 32.78
C GLY A 290 29.93 16.78 33.35
N THR A 291 29.35 15.71 32.79
CA THR A 291 29.60 14.31 33.16
C THR A 291 30.01 13.48 31.96
N ASP A 292 31.21 13.71 31.40
CA ASP A 292 31.82 12.92 30.30
C ASP A 292 30.81 12.42 29.22
N CYS A 293 29.80 13.26 28.93
CA CYS A 293 28.69 13.03 28.01
C CYS A 293 28.07 11.61 28.07
N GLN A 294 27.82 11.13 29.29
CA GLN A 294 27.12 9.87 29.55
C GLN A 294 25.60 10.05 29.39
N GLY A 295 24.96 9.08 28.72
CA GLY A 295 23.53 9.03 28.48
C GLY A 295 22.79 8.02 29.38
N PRO A 296 21.52 7.70 29.06
CA PRO A 296 20.73 6.72 29.80
C PRO A 296 21.33 5.30 29.72
N GLN A 297 20.92 4.47 30.67
CA GLN A 297 21.16 3.03 30.65
C GLN A 297 19.81 2.31 30.67
N TYR A 298 19.71 1.23 29.91
CA TYR A 298 18.47 0.48 29.76
C TYR A 298 18.73 -1.01 29.89
N VAL A 299 17.99 -1.67 30.76
CA VAL A 299 18.05 -3.13 30.96
C VAL A 299 16.83 -3.73 30.26
N PHE A 300 17.07 -4.62 29.31
CA PHE A 300 16.00 -5.19 28.51
C PHE A 300 15.40 -6.42 29.18
N THR A 301 14.10 -6.61 28.98
CA THR A 301 13.41 -7.88 29.21
C THR A 301 12.97 -8.40 27.85
N GLY A 302 12.93 -9.73 27.68
CA GLY A 302 12.65 -10.34 26.38
C GLY A 302 11.25 -9.97 25.89
N ILE A 303 11.08 -9.79 24.57
CA ILE A 303 9.77 -9.51 23.97
C ILE A 303 8.79 -10.65 24.29
N SER A 304 9.19 -11.91 24.26
CA SER A 304 8.34 -13.03 24.69
C SER A 304 8.02 -13.06 26.20
N GLU A 305 8.62 -12.17 27.00
CA GLU A 305 8.51 -12.08 28.46
C GLU A 305 7.97 -10.71 28.93
N GLU A 306 7.01 -10.13 28.20
CA GLU A 306 6.40 -8.82 28.51
C GLU A 306 7.38 -7.63 28.44
N GLY A 307 8.55 -7.81 27.81
CA GLY A 307 9.51 -6.74 27.55
C GLY A 307 9.03 -5.70 26.53
N THR A 308 9.75 -4.59 26.42
CA THR A 308 9.48 -3.50 25.46
C THR A 308 10.74 -3.19 24.65
N ALA A 309 10.56 -2.82 23.39
CA ALA A 309 11.64 -2.32 22.54
C ALA A 309 12.02 -0.88 22.92
N LEU A 310 13.20 -0.44 22.49
CA LEU A 310 13.65 0.93 22.54
C LEU A 310 13.65 1.50 21.12
N LYS A 311 13.05 2.68 20.92
CA LYS A 311 13.02 3.41 19.64
C LYS A 311 13.82 4.70 19.80
N ILE A 312 14.82 4.91 18.94
CA ILE A 312 15.73 6.06 19.00
C ILE A 312 15.66 6.78 17.64
N PRO A 313 15.19 8.02 17.56
CA PRO A 313 15.26 8.79 16.32
C PRO A 313 16.72 9.07 15.97
N ILE A 314 17.08 8.86 14.71
CA ILE A 314 18.40 9.20 14.16
C ILE A 314 18.31 10.24 13.04
N ASP A 315 17.14 10.41 12.44
CA ASP A 315 16.81 11.46 11.48
C ASP A 315 15.28 11.67 11.42
N ASP A 316 14.83 12.59 10.58
CA ASP A 316 13.43 12.74 10.19
C ASP A 316 12.88 11.43 9.64
N GLU A 317 11.87 10.89 10.31
CA GLU A 317 11.20 9.64 9.93
C GLU A 317 12.16 8.42 9.85
N GLU A 318 13.27 8.46 10.59
CA GLU A 318 14.26 7.37 10.67
C GLU A 318 14.66 7.03 12.11
N TYR A 319 14.66 5.74 12.42
CA TYR A 319 14.81 5.25 13.78
C TYR A 319 15.72 4.03 13.87
N ILE A 320 16.42 3.93 15.00
CA ILE A 320 17.05 2.69 15.46
C ILE A 320 16.18 2.04 16.53
N TRP A 321 15.89 0.76 16.33
CA TRP A 321 15.19 -0.06 17.30
C TRP A 321 16.14 -1.02 17.96
N ILE A 322 15.97 -1.23 19.26
CA ILE A 322 16.72 -2.21 20.03
C ILE A 322 15.72 -3.03 20.83
N GLU A 323 15.74 -4.34 20.66
CA GLU A 323 14.87 -5.25 21.38
C GLU A 323 15.62 -6.51 21.82
N TYR A 324 15.21 -7.11 22.94
CA TYR A 324 15.79 -8.35 23.41
C TYR A 324 14.94 -9.53 22.96
N ARG A 325 15.52 -10.40 22.13
CA ARG A 325 14.94 -11.69 21.72
C ARG A 325 15.49 -12.77 22.64
N SER A 326 14.66 -13.26 23.57
CA SER A 326 15.07 -14.23 24.58
C SER A 326 14.67 -15.67 24.20
N ASP A 327 15.39 -16.65 24.74
CA ASP A 327 15.07 -18.09 24.60
C ASP A 327 13.83 -18.46 25.44
N SER A 328 12.67 -17.93 25.05
CA SER A 328 11.41 -18.08 25.77
C SER A 328 10.23 -17.94 24.81
N GLY A 329 9.16 -18.71 25.06
CA GLY A 329 7.94 -18.62 24.27
C GLY A 329 8.17 -18.93 22.79
N TYR A 330 7.53 -18.16 21.92
CA TYR A 330 7.66 -18.30 20.47
C TYR A 330 9.08 -18.00 19.95
N ASP A 331 9.80 -17.09 20.61
CA ASP A 331 11.17 -16.72 20.23
C ASP A 331 12.22 -17.81 20.52
N SER A 332 11.84 -18.93 21.14
CA SER A 332 12.76 -20.05 21.42
C SER A 332 13.24 -20.81 20.16
N ASP A 333 12.60 -20.59 19.01
CA ASP A 333 13.00 -21.19 17.71
C ASP A 333 13.62 -20.17 16.74
N LEU A 334 13.99 -18.98 17.23
CA LEU A 334 14.77 -18.01 16.45
C LEU A 334 16.18 -18.52 16.13
N PRO A 335 16.85 -17.97 15.10
CA PRO A 335 18.24 -18.31 14.77
C PRO A 335 19.24 -18.10 15.92
N GLY A 336 18.93 -17.18 16.84
CA GLY A 336 19.71 -16.92 18.05
C GLY A 336 18.94 -16.07 19.07
N HIS A 337 19.59 -15.79 20.21
CA HIS A 337 19.00 -14.99 21.29
C HIS A 337 19.98 -13.93 21.80
N GLY A 338 19.50 -12.70 21.93
CA GLY A 338 20.33 -11.52 22.15
C GLY A 338 19.59 -10.22 21.80
N LEU A 339 20.32 -9.11 21.79
CA LEU A 339 19.77 -7.83 21.34
C LEU A 339 19.74 -7.80 19.81
N LEU A 340 18.54 -7.72 19.26
CA LEU A 340 18.32 -7.40 17.85
C LEU A 340 18.31 -5.88 17.71
N VAL A 341 19.08 -5.37 16.76
CA VAL A 341 19.15 -3.94 16.43
C VAL A 341 18.65 -3.77 15.01
N LEU A 342 17.66 -2.89 14.81
CA LEU A 342 17.02 -2.68 13.52
C LEU A 342 17.13 -1.22 13.12
N GLN A 343 17.24 -0.96 11.82
CA GLN A 343 17.11 0.37 11.25
C GLN A 343 15.81 0.45 10.46
N HIS A 344 14.97 1.40 10.87
CA HIS A 344 13.61 1.59 10.38
C HIS A 344 13.51 2.97 9.73
N ASP A 345 13.14 2.98 8.46
CA ASP A 345 13.04 4.14 7.60
C ASP A 345 11.63 4.25 7.01
N LEU A 346 10.85 5.23 7.50
CA LEU A 346 9.46 5.44 7.06
C LEU A 346 9.32 6.15 5.70
N LYS A 347 10.39 6.71 5.14
CA LYS A 347 10.38 7.30 3.79
C LYS A 347 10.74 6.28 2.71
N SER A 348 11.06 5.04 3.11
CA SER A 348 11.40 3.97 2.19
C SER A 348 10.24 2.99 2.01
N GLY A 349 10.03 2.58 0.77
CA GLY A 349 8.98 1.62 0.42
C GLY A 349 7.56 2.20 0.53
N ASP A 350 6.56 1.34 0.31
CA ASP A 350 5.14 1.69 0.41
C ASP A 350 4.38 0.60 1.18
N VAL A 351 3.73 1.01 2.27
CA VAL A 351 2.94 0.12 3.14
C VAL A 351 1.62 -0.25 2.49
N GLU A 352 0.97 0.67 1.78
CA GLU A 352 -0.35 0.47 1.18
C GLU A 352 -0.28 -0.56 0.06
N ASP A 353 0.80 -0.52 -0.73
CA ASP A 353 1.08 -1.47 -1.80
C ASP A 353 1.87 -2.70 -1.33
N ASN A 354 2.21 -2.78 -0.04
CA ASN A 354 2.91 -3.91 0.56
C ASN A 354 4.28 -4.23 -0.09
N ILE A 355 5.02 -3.18 -0.48
CA ILE A 355 6.33 -3.26 -1.14
C ILE A 355 7.43 -2.55 -0.31
N VAL A 356 7.26 -2.55 1.01
CA VAL A 356 8.12 -1.82 1.97
C VAL A 356 9.59 -2.22 1.93
N ASN A 357 9.88 -3.50 1.64
CA ASN A 357 11.23 -4.07 1.59
C ASN A 357 11.59 -4.61 0.19
N SER A 358 11.06 -3.99 -0.87
CA SER A 358 11.34 -4.38 -2.26
C SER A 358 12.84 -4.31 -2.58
N HIS A 359 13.53 -3.21 -2.26
CA HIS A 359 14.94 -3.00 -2.59
C HIS A 359 15.86 -3.00 -1.34
N PRO A 360 16.96 -3.79 -1.30
CA PRO A 360 17.79 -3.93 -0.10
C PRO A 360 18.50 -2.64 0.34
N GLU A 361 18.90 -1.78 -0.61
CA GLU A 361 19.52 -0.48 -0.30
C GLU A 361 18.49 0.61 0.05
N ARG A 362 17.19 0.29 -0.02
CA ARG A 362 16.04 1.17 0.26
C ARG A 362 14.94 0.40 0.96
N ALA A 363 15.34 -0.31 2.00
CA ALA A 363 14.43 -1.09 2.79
C ALA A 363 13.81 -0.23 3.89
N TRP A 364 12.50 -0.37 4.07
CA TRP A 364 11.78 0.19 5.21
C TRP A 364 12.31 -0.34 6.54
N LEU A 365 12.73 -1.61 6.58
CA LEU A 365 13.32 -2.21 7.78
C LEU A 365 14.47 -3.16 7.46
N THR A 366 15.58 -2.99 8.18
CA THR A 366 16.77 -3.85 8.08
C THR A 366 17.32 -4.25 9.44
N VAL A 367 18.03 -5.39 9.48
CA VAL A 367 18.83 -5.80 10.63
C VAL A 367 20.21 -5.14 10.58
N ILE A 368 20.66 -4.59 11.70
CA ILE A 368 22.05 -4.20 11.90
C ILE A 368 22.80 -5.40 12.49
N GLU A 369 23.47 -6.16 11.63
CA GLU A 369 24.15 -7.40 12.01
C GLU A 369 25.37 -7.15 12.93
N ALA A 370 25.38 -7.75 14.12
CA ALA A 370 26.42 -7.54 15.14
C ALA A 370 27.82 -8.04 14.74
N ASP A 371 27.92 -8.91 13.74
CA ASP A 371 29.19 -9.39 13.20
C ASP A 371 29.74 -8.54 12.03
N GLY A 372 28.93 -7.61 11.52
CA GLY A 372 29.26 -6.71 10.43
C GLY A 372 29.40 -7.39 9.05
N GLN A 373 28.82 -8.57 8.84
CA GLN A 373 28.85 -9.25 7.54
C GLN A 373 27.89 -8.60 6.52
N ASN A 374 26.76 -8.06 7.01
CA ASN A 374 25.69 -7.44 6.20
C ASN A 374 25.17 -8.40 5.12
N ASP A 375 25.17 -9.69 5.39
CA ASP A 375 24.92 -10.70 4.37
C ASP A 375 23.42 -10.99 4.17
N MET A 376 22.54 -10.59 5.11
CA MET A 376 21.09 -10.60 4.92
C MET A 376 20.64 -9.64 3.81
N GLN A 377 21.35 -8.51 3.65
CA GLN A 377 21.09 -7.54 2.58
C GLN A 377 21.73 -7.91 1.24
N GLN A 378 22.70 -8.83 1.23
CA GLN A 378 23.49 -9.17 0.04
C GLN A 378 23.06 -10.47 -0.63
N SER A 379 22.19 -11.27 0.02
CA SER A 379 21.83 -12.60 -0.43
C SER A 379 20.45 -13.01 0.07
N SER A 380 19.70 -13.71 -0.78
CA SER A 380 18.47 -14.41 -0.37
C SER A 380 18.73 -15.73 0.37
N ASP A 381 19.99 -16.14 0.52
CA ASP A 381 20.36 -17.42 1.17
C ASP A 381 20.57 -17.28 2.69
N ASN A 382 20.60 -16.05 3.24
CA ASN A 382 20.70 -15.81 4.69
C ASN A 382 19.42 -15.14 5.21
N GLU A 383 18.67 -15.87 6.02
CA GLU A 383 17.43 -15.42 6.67
C GLU A 383 17.69 -14.99 8.14
N GLY A 384 18.95 -14.96 8.58
CA GLY A 384 19.38 -14.55 9.92
C GLY A 384 20.18 -15.63 10.63
N GLU A 385 21.17 -15.21 11.41
CA GLU A 385 22.03 -16.09 12.19
C GLU A 385 22.31 -15.57 13.61
N SER A 386 22.71 -16.47 14.50
CA SER A 386 22.98 -16.11 15.90
C SER A 386 24.06 -15.04 16.10
N SER A 387 24.93 -14.82 15.11
CA SER A 387 25.98 -13.79 15.14
C SER A 387 25.48 -12.39 14.81
N ASP A 388 24.25 -12.25 14.30
CA ASP A 388 23.62 -10.96 14.01
C ASP A 388 23.23 -10.21 15.29
N LEU A 389 23.11 -10.94 16.41
CA LEU A 389 22.62 -10.40 17.68
C LEU A 389 23.74 -9.86 18.55
N PHE A 390 23.53 -8.69 19.13
CA PHE A 390 24.44 -8.10 20.11
C PHE A 390 24.27 -8.76 21.48
N TRP A 391 25.39 -8.99 22.17
CA TRP A 391 25.43 -9.54 23.52
C TRP A 391 26.54 -8.87 24.36
N ASP A 392 27.07 -9.55 25.38
CA ASP A 392 28.09 -8.99 26.28
C ASP A 392 29.34 -8.49 25.54
N GLY A 393 29.64 -7.19 25.69
CA GLY A 393 30.78 -6.53 25.05
C GLY A 393 30.52 -6.02 23.63
N GLY A 394 29.31 -6.17 23.10
CA GLY A 394 28.90 -5.56 21.83
C GLY A 394 28.95 -4.03 21.88
N ILE A 395 29.31 -3.40 20.77
CA ILE A 395 29.39 -1.95 20.61
C ILE A 395 28.83 -1.58 19.23
N PHE A 396 27.92 -0.60 19.19
CA PHE A 396 27.34 -0.07 17.96
C PHE A 396 27.01 1.43 18.08
N GLY A 397 26.77 2.09 16.95
CA GLY A 397 26.49 3.53 16.85
C GLY A 397 27.63 4.26 16.14
N ALA A 398 28.31 5.19 16.82
CA ALA A 398 29.46 5.93 16.28
C ALA A 398 30.78 5.13 16.30
N ASP A 399 30.82 4.00 17.01
CA ASP A 399 31.96 3.09 17.13
C ASP A 399 31.48 1.63 17.16
N GLY A 400 32.37 0.67 16.92
CA GLY A 400 32.00 -0.74 16.76
C GLY A 400 31.30 -0.97 15.41
N ILE A 401 30.07 -1.50 15.44
CA ILE A 401 29.20 -1.56 14.26
C ILE A 401 28.61 -0.17 14.03
N THR A 402 29.11 0.50 12.99
CA THR A 402 28.76 1.90 12.72
C THR A 402 27.37 2.04 12.13
N ILE A 403 26.57 2.96 12.66
CA ILE A 403 25.20 3.24 12.20
C ILE A 403 25.17 4.63 11.55
N ARG A 404 24.56 4.73 10.37
CA ARG A 404 24.37 5.97 9.63
C ARG A 404 22.90 6.13 9.26
N ASN A 405 22.42 7.35 9.20
CA ASN A 405 21.12 7.65 8.62
C ASN A 405 21.12 7.42 7.09
N ARG A 406 19.94 7.56 6.47
CA ARG A 406 19.71 7.49 5.01
C ARG A 406 20.64 8.36 4.16
N ASP A 407 21.10 9.47 4.73
CA ASP A 407 21.98 10.45 4.07
C ASP A 407 23.47 10.08 4.15
N GLY A 408 23.81 9.07 4.94
CA GLY A 408 25.17 8.63 5.18
C GLY A 408 25.88 9.36 6.32
N ILE A 409 25.15 10.07 7.18
CA ILE A 409 25.65 10.77 8.36
C ILE A 409 25.75 9.79 9.52
N LEU A 410 26.94 9.68 10.12
CA LEU A 410 27.17 8.83 11.29
C LEU A 410 26.43 9.38 12.52
N VAL A 411 25.76 8.51 13.28
CA VAL A 411 25.15 8.90 14.56
C VAL A 411 26.22 9.41 15.55
N ASP A 412 25.83 10.27 16.49
CA ASP A 412 26.76 10.88 17.45
C ASP A 412 26.97 10.09 18.75
N TRP A 413 26.29 8.96 18.90
CA TRP A 413 26.24 8.18 20.13
C TRP A 413 26.83 6.78 19.98
N ILE A 414 27.30 6.23 21.09
CA ILE A 414 27.85 4.89 21.20
C ILE A 414 27.01 4.12 22.22
N ALA A 415 26.47 2.99 21.80
CA ALA A 415 25.79 2.02 22.64
C ALA A 415 26.78 0.93 23.05
N ASN A 416 26.96 0.74 24.36
CA ASN A 416 27.78 -0.33 24.92
C ASN A 416 26.88 -1.38 25.56
N VAL A 417 26.99 -2.63 25.11
CA VAL A 417 26.19 -3.75 25.61
C VAL A 417 26.96 -4.48 26.71
N SER A 418 26.28 -4.75 27.81
CA SER A 418 26.80 -5.55 28.93
C SER A 418 25.66 -6.35 29.56
N LEU A 419 25.97 -7.27 30.48
CA LEU A 419 24.94 -8.05 31.17
C LEU A 419 24.71 -7.55 32.60
N GLU A 420 23.44 -7.32 32.96
CA GLU A 420 22.98 -7.12 34.34
C GLU A 420 22.06 -8.28 34.74
N ASP A 421 22.47 -9.05 35.75
CA ASP A 421 21.75 -10.25 36.21
C ASP A 421 21.38 -11.26 35.09
N GLY A 422 22.22 -11.34 34.05
CA GLY A 422 22.02 -12.24 32.90
C GLY A 422 21.10 -11.69 31.81
N LYS A 423 20.60 -10.46 31.96
CA LYS A 423 19.85 -9.73 30.93
C LYS A 423 20.74 -8.69 30.25
N PRO A 424 20.56 -8.42 28.94
CA PRO A 424 21.34 -7.40 28.28
C PRO A 424 20.94 -6.00 28.75
N MET A 425 21.95 -5.17 28.98
CA MET A 425 21.84 -3.76 29.32
C MET A 425 22.64 -2.94 28.30
N VAL A 426 22.02 -1.91 27.76
CA VAL A 426 22.67 -0.93 26.89
C VAL A 426 22.96 0.34 27.66
N LYS A 427 24.17 0.85 27.54
CA LYS A 427 24.57 2.15 28.08
C LYS A 427 25.01 3.07 26.95
N PHE A 428 24.39 4.25 26.88
CA PHE A 428 24.70 5.25 25.86
C PHE A 428 25.74 6.26 26.35
N SER A 429 26.55 6.72 25.42
CA SER A 429 27.49 7.83 25.61
C SER A 429 27.74 8.52 24.28
N SER A 430 28.19 9.77 24.30
CA SER A 430 28.56 10.48 23.09
C SER A 430 29.90 11.19 23.28
N ALA A 431 30.68 11.34 22.21
CA ALA A 431 31.77 12.32 22.23
C ALA A 431 31.17 13.73 22.33
N ASN A 432 31.86 14.69 22.96
CA ASN A 432 31.48 16.11 22.99
C ASN A 432 29.98 16.48 23.20
N CYS A 433 29.18 15.57 23.77
CA CYS A 433 27.75 15.69 24.03
C CYS A 433 26.93 15.90 22.75
N GLY A 434 27.23 15.11 21.71
CA GLY A 434 26.45 15.05 20.48
C GLY A 434 26.84 16.06 19.42
N HIS A 435 26.22 15.96 18.25
CA HIS A 435 26.35 16.97 17.20
C HIS A 435 25.78 18.32 17.67
N SER A 436 26.41 19.41 17.25
CA SER A 436 25.93 20.76 17.58
C SER A 436 24.96 21.34 16.55
N ILE A 437 24.80 20.64 15.42
CA ILE A 437 23.94 20.98 14.28
C ILE A 437 23.44 19.71 13.59
N ASP A 438 22.33 19.87 12.89
CA ASP A 438 21.84 18.89 11.94
C ASP A 438 22.38 19.25 10.56
N ILE A 439 22.96 18.25 9.88
CA ILE A 439 23.36 18.33 8.48
C ILE A 439 22.32 17.53 7.69
N ASP A 440 21.93 18.05 6.53
CA ASP A 440 20.92 17.45 5.68
C ASP A 440 21.47 17.38 4.25
N LEU A 441 21.42 16.19 3.67
CA LEU A 441 21.83 15.85 2.31
C LEU A 441 20.62 15.24 1.58
N PRO A 442 20.74 14.90 0.28
CA PRO A 442 19.67 14.17 -0.38
C PRO A 442 19.49 12.74 0.15
N ASP A 443 18.24 12.39 0.49
CA ASP A 443 17.88 11.02 0.90
C ASP A 443 18.39 9.97 -0.10
N TYR A 444 18.98 8.88 0.41
CA TYR A 444 19.47 7.73 -0.36
C TYR A 444 20.59 8.06 -1.36
N GLY A 445 21.33 9.14 -1.12
CA GLY A 445 22.39 9.57 -2.02
C GLY A 445 21.91 10.49 -3.14
N SER A 446 22.87 10.98 -3.92
CA SER A 446 22.60 11.99 -4.95
C SER A 446 22.62 11.43 -6.37
N VAL A 447 21.51 11.57 -7.10
CA VAL A 447 21.47 11.37 -8.55
C VAL A 447 21.82 12.67 -9.27
N LEU A 448 22.89 12.65 -10.06
CA LEU A 448 23.47 13.83 -10.67
C LEU A 448 23.57 13.70 -12.19
N THR A 449 23.33 14.79 -12.92
CA THR A 449 23.90 14.94 -14.26
C THR A 449 25.36 15.41 -14.17
N PRO A 450 26.17 15.34 -15.25
CA PRO A 450 27.61 15.60 -15.17
C PRO A 450 28.05 16.97 -14.64
N ASN A 451 27.17 17.97 -14.63
CA ASN A 451 27.49 19.32 -14.16
C ASN A 451 26.72 19.73 -12.90
N ASP A 452 26.00 18.79 -12.28
CA ASP A 452 25.25 19.07 -11.07
C ASP A 452 26.16 19.15 -9.84
N SER A 453 25.60 19.74 -8.80
CA SER A 453 26.18 19.89 -7.47
C SER A 453 25.26 19.21 -6.46
N ILE A 454 25.80 18.72 -5.35
CA ILE A 454 25.00 18.11 -4.28
C ILE A 454 24.57 19.21 -3.31
N PRO A 455 23.27 19.41 -3.03
CA PRO A 455 22.84 20.34 -1.98
C PRO A 455 23.27 19.80 -0.60
N ILE A 456 23.67 20.69 0.29
CA ILE A 456 24.00 20.37 1.69
C ILE A 456 23.52 21.51 2.58
N LYS A 457 22.65 21.20 3.55
CA LYS A 457 22.17 22.19 4.52
C LYS A 457 22.87 21.97 5.86
N GLY A 458 23.23 23.08 6.52
CA GLY A 458 23.95 23.03 7.78
C GLY A 458 24.61 24.37 8.11
N TYR A 459 24.43 24.87 9.33
CA TYR A 459 25.07 26.10 9.76
C TYR A 459 25.50 26.07 11.22
N CYS A 460 26.81 26.11 11.46
CA CYS A 460 27.40 26.35 12.78
C CYS A 460 28.47 27.46 12.73
N GLU A 461 28.82 27.99 13.90
CA GLU A 461 29.98 28.86 14.04
C GLU A 461 31.26 28.04 13.82
N GLY A 462 32.16 28.56 12.97
CA GLY A 462 33.44 27.91 12.66
C GLY A 462 33.34 26.71 11.72
N ILE A 463 32.23 26.53 10.99
CA ILE A 463 32.04 25.37 10.11
C ILE A 463 33.21 25.20 9.12
N ASP A 464 33.79 24.00 9.11
CA ASP A 464 34.84 23.60 8.19
C ASP A 464 34.53 22.23 7.60
N TYR A 465 34.66 22.12 6.28
CA TYR A 465 34.31 20.94 5.50
C TYR A 465 35.59 20.25 5.01
N ASP A 466 35.95 19.11 5.61
CA ASP A 466 37.06 18.27 5.16
C ASP A 466 36.51 17.05 4.42
N LEU A 467 35.96 17.31 3.22
CA LEU A 467 35.27 16.32 2.40
C LEU A 467 36.06 15.96 1.15
N TYR A 468 35.94 14.70 0.73
CA TYR A 468 36.64 14.13 -0.43
C TYR A 468 35.68 13.31 -1.29
N SER A 469 35.84 13.38 -2.62
CA SER A 469 35.11 12.53 -3.55
C SER A 469 35.94 11.31 -3.96
N SER A 470 35.33 10.13 -3.95
CA SER A 470 35.98 8.87 -4.36
C SER A 470 36.26 8.79 -5.87
N ASP A 471 35.61 9.62 -6.70
CA ASP A 471 35.83 9.66 -8.15
C ASP A 471 37.08 10.46 -8.57
N GLY A 472 37.76 11.06 -7.59
CA GLY A 472 39.01 11.79 -7.76
C GLY A 472 38.86 13.26 -8.17
N ARG A 473 37.63 13.77 -8.35
CA ARG A 473 37.39 15.21 -8.53
C ARG A 473 37.62 15.95 -7.21
N ASN A 474 38.14 17.17 -7.29
CA ASN A 474 38.19 18.03 -6.11
C ASN A 474 36.79 18.59 -5.87
N ILE A 475 36.45 18.77 -4.59
CA ILE A 475 35.18 19.36 -4.19
C ILE A 475 35.42 20.59 -3.32
N GLU A 476 34.50 21.55 -3.41
CA GLU A 476 34.45 22.73 -2.55
C GLU A 476 33.00 22.93 -2.12
N VAL A 477 32.77 23.26 -0.85
CA VAL A 477 31.45 23.58 -0.34
C VAL A 477 31.25 25.10 -0.40
N GLN A 478 30.28 25.55 -1.19
CA GLN A 478 29.91 26.96 -1.33
C GLN A 478 28.42 27.09 -1.57
N ASP A 479 27.80 28.11 -0.94
CA ASP A 479 26.37 28.42 -1.09
C ASP A 479 25.47 27.18 -0.88
N GLU A 480 25.71 26.44 0.20
CA GLU A 480 24.94 25.23 0.59
C GLU A 480 24.98 24.11 -0.47
N LYS A 481 26.11 24.03 -1.20
CA LYS A 481 26.32 23.03 -2.26
C LYS A 481 27.74 22.49 -2.24
N ILE A 482 27.88 21.19 -2.44
CA ILE A 482 29.14 20.53 -2.78
C ILE A 482 29.33 20.66 -4.29
N ILE A 483 30.32 21.45 -4.69
CA ILE A 483 30.64 21.77 -6.09
C ILE A 483 31.86 20.98 -6.51
N PHE A 484 31.74 20.24 -7.61
CA PHE A 484 32.85 19.50 -8.21
C PHE A 484 33.70 20.40 -9.13
N SER A 485 35.03 20.24 -9.09
CA SER A 485 35.96 21.05 -9.89
C SER A 485 35.88 20.81 -11.40
N ASP A 486 35.41 19.62 -11.79
CA ASP A 486 35.40 19.13 -13.15
C ASP A 486 34.06 18.44 -13.47
N THR A 487 33.72 18.39 -14.75
CA THR A 487 32.54 17.67 -15.25
C THR A 487 32.65 16.18 -14.93
N GLY A 488 31.56 15.61 -14.42
CA GLY A 488 31.42 14.20 -14.10
C GLY A 488 31.47 13.27 -15.31
N ILE A 489 31.76 12.00 -15.06
CA ILE A 489 31.72 10.95 -16.07
C ILE A 489 30.45 10.14 -15.86
N VAL A 490 29.61 10.05 -16.89
CA VAL A 490 28.36 9.27 -16.86
C VAL A 490 28.66 7.80 -16.57
N GLY A 491 27.87 7.19 -15.68
CA GLY A 491 27.99 5.81 -15.21
C GLY A 491 28.94 5.64 -14.02
N VAL A 492 29.47 6.73 -13.45
CA VAL A 492 30.23 6.68 -12.20
C VAL A 492 29.26 6.62 -11.02
N VAL A 493 29.45 5.63 -10.15
CA VAL A 493 28.96 5.60 -8.78
C VAL A 493 30.13 5.95 -7.87
N GLY A 494 29.95 6.95 -7.02
CA GLY A 494 30.97 7.50 -6.15
C GLY A 494 30.43 7.76 -4.75
N VAL A 495 31.32 8.17 -3.85
CA VAL A 495 31.01 8.46 -2.45
C VAL A 495 31.74 9.73 -2.05
N ILE A 496 31.03 10.63 -1.37
CA ILE A 496 31.59 11.75 -0.62
C ILE A 496 31.86 11.27 0.79
N THR A 497 33.12 11.33 1.21
CA THR A 497 33.54 10.93 2.55
C THR A 497 34.32 12.04 3.24
N GLY A 498 34.19 12.17 4.55
CA GLY A 498 35.01 13.08 5.35
C GLY A 498 34.29 13.59 6.57
N THR A 499 34.81 14.66 7.16
CA THR A 499 34.26 15.22 8.40
C THR A 499 33.87 16.68 8.24
N ILE A 500 32.74 17.05 8.83
CA ILE A 500 32.34 18.44 9.05
C ILE A 500 32.59 18.77 10.51
N THR A 501 33.32 19.86 10.75
CA THR A 501 33.69 20.30 12.10
C THR A 501 33.05 21.65 12.43
N CYS A 502 32.77 21.86 13.71
CA CYS A 502 32.21 23.10 14.26
C CYS A 502 33.02 23.53 15.48
N ASP A 503 32.86 24.78 15.94
CA ASP A 503 33.54 25.25 17.18
C ASP A 503 33.12 24.48 18.45
N SER A 504 32.01 23.73 18.39
CA SER A 504 31.49 22.89 19.47
C SER A 504 30.77 21.65 18.94
N GLY A 505 30.56 20.65 19.80
CA GLY A 505 29.91 19.39 19.45
C GLY A 505 30.87 18.33 18.90
N THR A 506 30.31 17.20 18.51
CA THR A 506 31.03 16.11 17.85
C THR A 506 31.12 16.37 16.37
N ASP A 507 32.30 16.11 15.81
CA ASP A 507 32.56 16.15 14.37
C ASP A 507 31.59 15.20 13.65
N ILE A 508 31.04 15.68 12.53
CA ILE A 508 30.03 14.95 11.77
C ILE A 508 30.75 14.17 10.68
N ASP A 509 30.73 12.84 10.77
CA ASP A 509 31.34 11.97 9.79
C ASP A 509 30.32 11.59 8.70
N ILE A 510 30.66 11.87 7.45
CA ILE A 510 29.78 11.70 6.29
C ILE A 510 30.34 10.60 5.39
N ARG A 511 29.43 9.76 4.89
CA ARG A 511 29.64 8.80 3.80
C ARG A 511 28.40 8.81 2.89
N HIS A 512 28.33 9.79 2.00
CA HIS A 512 27.17 10.03 1.14
C HIS A 512 27.42 9.55 -0.29
N GLU A 513 26.55 8.69 -0.81
CA GLU A 513 26.70 8.12 -2.15
C GLU A 513 26.20 9.08 -3.24
N PHE A 514 26.74 8.97 -4.44
CA PHE A 514 26.22 9.69 -5.60
C PHE A 514 26.43 8.89 -6.88
N GLU A 515 25.52 9.05 -7.83
CA GLU A 515 25.63 8.48 -9.17
C GLU A 515 25.51 9.55 -10.24
N ILE A 516 26.28 9.39 -11.32
CA ILE A 516 26.29 10.34 -12.44
C ILE A 516 25.57 9.72 -13.62
N LEU A 517 24.36 10.19 -13.88
CA LEU A 517 23.52 9.74 -14.98
C LEU A 517 23.62 10.68 -16.18
N GLY A 518 23.40 10.13 -17.37
CA GLY A 518 23.37 10.90 -18.61
C GLY A 518 22.07 11.68 -18.78
N ASN A 519 20.99 11.16 -18.20
CA ASN A 519 19.68 11.78 -18.12
C ASN A 519 18.97 11.35 -16.83
N ILE A 520 18.01 12.13 -16.37
CA ILE A 520 17.18 11.87 -15.17
C ILE A 520 15.72 12.12 -15.56
N PRO A 521 14.79 11.15 -15.37
CA PRO A 521 13.37 11.32 -15.68
C PRO A 521 12.75 12.48 -14.92
N ILE A 522 11.67 13.02 -15.47
CA ILE A 522 10.84 14.03 -14.82
C ILE A 522 9.47 13.41 -14.57
N GLU A 523 9.05 13.47 -13.32
CA GLU A 523 7.74 13.01 -12.85
C GLU A 523 6.63 13.96 -13.33
N TYR A 524 5.52 13.40 -13.79
CA TYR A 524 4.34 14.14 -14.22
C TYR A 524 3.13 13.21 -14.34
N SER A 525 1.92 13.77 -14.45
CA SER A 525 0.71 12.97 -14.67
C SER A 525 0.31 12.95 -16.16
N TYR A 526 0.04 11.76 -16.70
CA TYR A 526 -0.41 11.51 -18.05
C TYR A 526 -1.87 11.06 -18.08
N SER A 527 -2.63 11.53 -19.07
CA SER A 527 -3.99 11.05 -19.31
C SER A 527 -4.18 10.60 -20.76
N GLY A 528 -4.87 9.48 -20.96
CA GLY A 528 -5.05 8.86 -22.27
C GLY A 528 -6.41 8.17 -22.44
N ILE A 529 -6.64 7.65 -23.65
CA ILE A 529 -7.81 6.85 -23.99
C ILE A 529 -7.32 5.51 -24.52
N ILE A 530 -7.97 4.43 -24.09
CA ILE A 530 -7.72 3.05 -24.54
C ILE A 530 -9.01 2.40 -25.00
N ASP A 531 -8.92 1.39 -25.86
CA ASP A 531 -10.10 0.64 -26.29
C ASP A 531 -10.48 -0.40 -25.20
N PRO A 532 -11.74 -0.47 -24.76
CA PRO A 532 -12.16 -1.42 -23.73
C PRO A 532 -12.16 -2.88 -24.19
N TYR A 533 -12.10 -3.15 -25.50
CA TYR A 533 -12.30 -4.49 -26.05
C TYR A 533 -11.12 -4.99 -26.89
N GLU A 534 -10.42 -4.09 -27.59
CA GLU A 534 -9.31 -4.46 -28.46
C GLU A 534 -7.94 -4.26 -27.81
N LYS A 535 -7.04 -5.23 -28.02
CA LYS A 535 -5.63 -5.06 -27.67
C LYS A 535 -5.06 -3.87 -28.43
N SER A 536 -4.36 -2.99 -27.72
CA SER A 536 -3.77 -1.79 -28.30
C SER A 536 -2.40 -1.53 -27.69
N SER A 537 -1.65 -0.60 -28.28
CA SER A 537 -0.40 -0.12 -27.67
C SER A 537 -0.48 1.39 -27.53
N LEU A 538 -0.08 1.91 -26.37
CA LEU A 538 -0.10 3.32 -26.03
C LEU A 538 1.33 3.81 -25.81
N ALA A 539 1.72 4.87 -26.51
CA ALA A 539 3.03 5.50 -26.35
C ALA A 539 2.92 6.67 -25.38
N ILE A 540 3.62 6.58 -24.25
CA ILE A 540 3.66 7.62 -23.21
C ILE A 540 5.00 8.34 -23.30
N PRO A 541 5.01 9.64 -23.64
CA PRO A 541 6.24 10.40 -23.82
C PRO A 541 6.96 10.58 -22.48
N ILE A 542 8.29 10.61 -22.49
CA ILE A 542 9.07 10.82 -21.26
C ILE A 542 9.92 12.07 -21.40
N GLU A 543 9.89 12.89 -20.36
CA GLU A 543 10.75 14.06 -20.24
C GLU A 543 11.96 13.74 -19.35
N PHE A 544 13.11 14.33 -19.70
CA PHE A 544 14.36 14.12 -19.00
C PHE A 544 15.09 15.44 -18.76
N VAL A 545 15.76 15.55 -17.63
CA VAL A 545 16.89 16.47 -17.43
C VAL A 545 18.15 15.81 -17.98
N GLY A 546 18.93 16.53 -18.78
CA GLY A 546 20.12 16.00 -19.46
C GLY A 546 19.84 15.53 -20.90
N GLU A 547 20.92 15.27 -21.64
CA GLU A 547 20.87 14.92 -23.08
C GLU A 547 21.48 13.53 -23.36
N GLY A 548 21.84 12.79 -22.31
CA GLY A 548 22.39 11.45 -22.42
C GLY A 548 21.34 10.38 -22.74
N SER A 549 21.81 9.15 -22.74
CA SER A 549 20.97 7.95 -22.91
C SER A 549 21.54 6.82 -22.06
N GLN A 550 20.67 6.12 -21.34
CA GLN A 550 21.05 5.02 -20.47
C GLN A 550 19.91 4.00 -20.38
N LEU A 551 20.21 2.87 -19.75
CA LEU A 551 19.21 1.85 -19.43
C LEU A 551 18.49 2.27 -18.14
N TRP A 552 17.19 2.03 -18.14
CA TRP A 552 16.29 2.24 -17.02
C TRP A 552 15.45 0.98 -16.83
N LEU A 553 15.16 0.67 -15.58
CA LEU A 553 14.14 -0.31 -15.23
C LEU A 553 12.78 0.39 -15.32
N VAL A 554 11.78 -0.27 -15.88
CA VAL A 554 10.45 0.32 -16.11
C VAL A 554 9.39 -0.68 -15.69
N GLY A 555 8.62 -0.35 -14.66
CA GLY A 555 7.49 -1.12 -14.18
C GLY A 555 6.17 -0.40 -14.43
N VAL A 556 5.09 -1.17 -14.36
CA VAL A 556 3.72 -0.64 -14.32
C VAL A 556 3.09 -1.11 -13.02
N ASP A 557 2.54 -0.18 -12.25
CA ASP A 557 2.01 -0.46 -10.93
C ASP A 557 0.56 0.02 -10.76
N GLY A 558 -0.08 -0.41 -9.67
CA GLY A 558 -1.47 -0.15 -9.34
C GLY A 558 -2.45 -0.89 -10.26
N PRO A 559 -3.74 -0.47 -10.29
CA PRO A 559 -4.77 -1.13 -11.12
C PRO A 559 -4.44 -1.21 -12.61
N LEU A 560 -3.57 -0.33 -13.11
CA LEU A 560 -3.08 -0.33 -14.50
C LEU A 560 -2.32 -1.60 -14.86
N SER A 561 -1.55 -2.19 -13.94
CA SER A 561 -0.75 -3.41 -14.17
C SER A 561 -1.62 -4.62 -14.56
N ARG A 562 -2.91 -4.60 -14.24
CA ARG A 562 -3.87 -5.66 -14.59
C ARG A 562 -4.23 -5.69 -16.07
N VAL A 563 -4.07 -4.57 -16.77
CA VAL A 563 -4.50 -4.39 -18.17
C VAL A 563 -3.40 -3.84 -19.07
N ALA A 564 -2.23 -3.52 -18.51
CA ALA A 564 -1.10 -2.97 -19.25
C ALA A 564 0.21 -3.64 -18.83
N THR A 565 1.08 -3.87 -19.81
CA THR A 565 2.44 -4.36 -19.59
C THR A 565 3.44 -3.53 -20.41
N THR A 566 4.71 -3.60 -20.05
CA THR A 566 5.80 -2.88 -20.73
C THR A 566 7.07 -3.74 -20.74
N GLU A 567 8.08 -3.35 -21.51
CA GLU A 567 9.40 -3.98 -21.41
C GLU A 567 10.11 -3.46 -20.14
N ASN A 568 10.53 -4.36 -19.25
CA ASN A 568 11.09 -3.98 -17.95
C ASN A 568 12.46 -3.27 -18.03
N VAL A 569 13.20 -3.44 -19.13
CA VAL A 569 14.53 -2.83 -19.28
C VAL A 569 14.57 -2.04 -20.59
N GLN A 570 14.59 -0.73 -20.49
CA GLN A 570 14.51 0.15 -21.67
C GLN A 570 15.68 1.11 -21.76
N LYS A 571 16.19 1.30 -22.98
CA LYS A 571 17.18 2.34 -23.24
C LYS A 571 16.47 3.65 -23.57
N LEU A 572 16.40 4.54 -22.59
CA LEU A 572 15.67 5.81 -22.70
C LEU A 572 16.60 7.00 -22.94
N SER A 573 16.07 8.00 -23.63
CA SER A 573 16.72 9.27 -23.94
C SER A 573 15.67 10.36 -24.16
N LYS A 574 16.10 11.61 -24.30
CA LYS A 574 15.19 12.72 -24.53
C LYS A 574 14.31 12.50 -25.77
N GLY A 575 12.99 12.51 -25.59
CA GLY A 575 12.01 12.24 -26.63
C GLY A 575 11.77 10.76 -26.92
N SER A 576 12.24 9.86 -26.03
CA SER A 576 11.77 8.48 -25.97
C SER A 576 10.33 8.43 -25.44
N ASP A 577 9.62 7.39 -25.84
CA ASP A 577 8.30 7.03 -25.32
C ASP A 577 8.41 5.65 -24.64
N ILE A 578 7.70 5.44 -23.53
CA ILE A 578 7.41 4.10 -23.00
C ILE A 578 6.19 3.57 -23.75
N ILE A 579 6.29 2.34 -24.25
CA ILE A 579 5.19 1.68 -24.93
C ILE A 579 4.49 0.76 -23.94
N LEU A 580 3.24 1.09 -23.60
CA LEU A 580 2.36 0.19 -22.88
C LEU A 580 1.61 -0.70 -23.87
N ASP A 581 1.70 -2.00 -23.70
CA ASP A 581 0.84 -2.97 -24.38
C ASP A 581 -0.41 -3.20 -23.53
N ILE A 582 -1.54 -2.73 -24.03
CA ILE A 582 -2.85 -2.78 -23.37
C ILE A 582 -3.56 -4.08 -23.77
N GLU A 583 -3.87 -4.90 -22.77
CA GLU A 583 -4.67 -6.10 -22.89
C GLU A 583 -5.91 -5.99 -22.00
N PRO A 584 -7.06 -5.51 -22.54
CA PRO A 584 -8.25 -5.26 -21.72
C PRO A 584 -8.80 -6.48 -21.00
N GLY A 585 -8.60 -7.69 -21.53
CA GLY A 585 -8.85 -8.95 -20.81
C GLY A 585 -10.28 -9.19 -20.30
N GLU A 586 -11.28 -8.51 -20.86
CA GLU A 586 -12.66 -8.42 -20.31
C GLU A 586 -12.76 -7.72 -18.94
N LEU A 587 -11.68 -7.08 -18.47
CA LEU A 587 -11.62 -6.28 -17.24
C LEU A 587 -12.09 -4.83 -17.46
N LEU A 588 -12.13 -4.36 -18.70
CA LEU A 588 -12.52 -2.98 -19.05
C LEU A 588 -13.94 -2.91 -19.61
N SER A 589 -14.61 -1.80 -19.29
CA SER A 589 -15.90 -1.43 -19.87
C SER A 589 -15.88 0.02 -20.36
N ASP A 590 -16.77 0.34 -21.30
CA ASP A 590 -16.84 1.70 -21.87
C ASP A 590 -17.16 2.75 -20.78
N GLY A 591 -16.34 3.80 -20.71
CA GLY A 591 -16.37 4.83 -19.68
C GLY A 591 -15.58 4.50 -18.40
N MET A 592 -14.96 3.32 -18.29
CA MET A 592 -14.16 2.93 -17.11
C MET A 592 -12.85 3.73 -17.06
N VAL A 593 -12.46 4.16 -15.87
CA VAL A 593 -11.19 4.85 -15.63
C VAL A 593 -10.23 3.87 -14.98
N VAL A 594 -9.06 3.69 -15.60
CA VAL A 594 -7.96 2.88 -15.07
C VAL A 594 -6.88 3.84 -14.61
N LYS A 595 -6.56 3.78 -13.31
CA LYS A 595 -5.44 4.53 -12.72
C LYS A 595 -4.30 3.58 -12.39
N GLY A 596 -3.10 4.11 -12.42
CA GLY A 596 -1.92 3.42 -11.95
C GLY A 596 -0.69 4.25 -12.27
N GLU A 597 0.46 3.62 -12.19
CA GLU A 597 1.73 4.33 -12.24
C GLU A 597 2.67 3.65 -13.23
N ILE A 598 3.51 4.45 -13.87
CA ILE A 598 4.71 3.95 -14.52
C ILE A 598 5.90 4.35 -13.65
N ILE A 599 6.64 3.34 -13.22
CA ILE A 599 7.77 3.50 -12.33
C ILE A 599 9.03 3.34 -13.15
N ILE A 600 9.87 4.37 -13.19
CA ILE A 600 11.17 4.34 -13.86
C ILE A 600 12.24 4.33 -12.77
N ALA A 601 13.03 3.25 -12.69
CA ALA A 601 14.02 3.07 -11.63
C ALA A 601 15.45 2.90 -12.14
N SER A 602 16.42 3.46 -11.41
CA SER A 602 17.84 3.14 -11.59
C SER A 602 18.19 1.82 -10.91
N ASP A 603 19.34 1.23 -11.26
CA ASP A 603 19.85 0.02 -10.59
C ASP A 603 20.14 0.25 -9.09
N SER A 604 20.33 1.50 -8.66
CA SER A 604 20.50 1.93 -7.25
C SER A 604 19.17 2.18 -6.52
N GLY A 605 18.05 1.89 -7.18
CA GLY A 605 16.70 1.97 -6.62
C GLY A 605 16.08 3.37 -6.65
N HIS A 606 16.68 4.40 -7.28
CA HIS A 606 16.02 5.70 -7.41
C HIS A 606 14.84 5.59 -8.37
N ARG A 607 13.63 5.77 -7.84
CA ARG A 607 12.36 5.68 -8.57
C ARG A 607 11.90 7.07 -9.01
N TYR A 608 11.27 7.11 -10.18
CA TYR A 608 10.60 8.27 -10.75
C TYR A 608 9.23 7.84 -11.25
N ILE A 609 8.18 8.49 -10.76
CA ILE A 609 6.80 8.07 -11.01
C ILE A 609 6.13 8.95 -12.07
N ILE A 610 5.42 8.31 -13.00
CA ILE A 610 4.48 8.97 -13.91
C ILE A 610 3.09 8.44 -13.57
N ASP A 611 2.22 9.29 -13.02
CA ASP A 611 0.82 8.92 -12.78
C ASP A 611 0.11 8.75 -14.12
N VAL A 612 -0.64 7.67 -14.29
CA VAL A 612 -1.34 7.37 -15.54
C VAL A 612 -2.84 7.22 -15.26
N GLU A 613 -3.65 8.01 -15.96
CA GLU A 613 -5.10 7.89 -15.96
C GLU A 613 -5.60 7.58 -17.39
N LEU A 614 -6.11 6.37 -17.61
CA LEU A 614 -6.63 5.93 -18.91
C LEU A 614 -8.15 5.79 -18.85
N VAL A 615 -8.84 6.38 -19.82
CA VAL A 615 -10.29 6.22 -19.97
C VAL A 615 -10.54 5.19 -21.07
N ALA A 616 -11.28 4.14 -20.76
CA ALA A 616 -11.65 3.13 -21.73
C ALA A 616 -12.84 3.63 -22.58
N GLU A 617 -12.60 3.97 -23.85
CA GLU A 617 -13.64 4.42 -24.78
C GLU A 617 -13.51 3.70 -26.12
N THR A 618 -14.62 3.21 -26.66
CA THR A 618 -14.62 2.63 -28.01
C THR A 618 -14.36 3.70 -29.08
N SER A 619 -13.32 3.48 -29.88
CA SER A 619 -13.00 4.37 -31.01
C SER A 619 -13.95 4.25 -32.21
N GLU A 620 -14.96 3.36 -32.14
CA GLU A 620 -16.09 3.35 -33.07
C GLU A 620 -17.16 4.34 -32.60
N GLU A 621 -17.19 5.53 -33.22
CA GLU A 621 -18.29 6.49 -33.12
C GLU A 621 -19.64 5.79 -33.33
N SER A 622 -20.28 5.38 -32.23
CA SER A 622 -21.62 4.82 -32.31
C SER A 622 -22.54 5.95 -32.77
N THR A 623 -23.13 5.78 -33.96
CA THR A 623 -24.06 6.78 -34.55
C THR A 623 -25.26 7.13 -33.66
N PHE A 624 -25.44 6.45 -32.53
CA PHE A 624 -26.44 6.74 -31.52
C PHE A 624 -25.89 7.62 -30.39
N GLU A 625 -24.66 7.39 -29.93
CA GLU A 625 -24.00 8.24 -28.93
C GLU A 625 -23.61 9.60 -29.47
N GLU A 626 -23.32 9.69 -30.78
CA GLU A 626 -23.15 10.96 -31.48
C GLU A 626 -24.37 11.88 -31.34
N TRP A 627 -25.55 11.37 -30.95
CA TRP A 627 -26.76 12.16 -30.68
C TRP A 627 -27.07 12.33 -29.19
N THR A 628 -26.40 11.59 -28.31
CA THR A 628 -26.58 11.68 -26.85
C THR A 628 -25.53 12.55 -26.16
N THR A 629 -24.55 13.08 -26.90
CA THR A 629 -23.60 14.05 -26.33
C THR A 629 -24.33 15.34 -25.91
N PRO A 630 -23.92 15.97 -24.79
CA PRO A 630 -24.65 17.12 -24.26
C PRO A 630 -24.72 18.32 -25.21
N ASP A 631 -23.66 18.57 -25.99
CA ASP A 631 -23.60 19.60 -27.03
C ASP A 631 -24.66 19.44 -28.12
N LYS A 632 -25.22 18.24 -28.31
CA LYS A 632 -26.30 17.97 -29.27
C LYS A 632 -27.66 17.80 -28.60
N LEU A 633 -27.72 17.12 -27.46
CA LEU A 633 -28.98 16.94 -26.71
C LEU A 633 -29.57 18.26 -26.21
N VAL A 634 -28.74 19.17 -25.69
CA VAL A 634 -29.22 20.45 -25.12
C VAL A 634 -29.86 21.33 -26.21
N PRO A 635 -29.24 21.57 -27.39
CA PRO A 635 -29.90 22.25 -28.49
C PRO A 635 -31.18 21.55 -28.97
N ILE A 636 -31.19 20.21 -29.09
CA ILE A 636 -32.36 19.44 -29.52
C ILE A 636 -33.51 19.61 -28.52
N ALA A 637 -33.24 19.51 -27.23
CA ALA A 637 -34.24 19.71 -26.17
C ALA A 637 -34.81 21.13 -26.19
N LEU A 638 -33.96 22.16 -26.35
CA LEU A 638 -34.38 23.55 -26.47
C LEU A 638 -35.20 23.79 -27.76
N ALA A 639 -34.85 23.13 -28.87
CA ALA A 639 -35.60 23.21 -30.12
C ALA A 639 -36.99 22.56 -29.99
N LEU A 640 -37.07 21.39 -29.35
CA LEU A 640 -38.33 20.71 -29.05
C LEU A 640 -39.20 21.53 -28.10
N ALA A 641 -38.61 22.14 -27.07
CA ALA A 641 -39.29 23.06 -26.17
C ALA A 641 -39.82 24.31 -26.90
N THR A 642 -39.01 24.89 -27.79
CA THR A 642 -39.43 26.00 -28.67
C THR A 642 -40.64 25.62 -29.51
N LEU A 643 -40.59 24.46 -30.14
CA LEU A 643 -41.64 23.95 -31.02
C LEU A 643 -42.92 23.64 -30.24
N TRP A 644 -42.79 23.08 -29.04
CA TRP A 644 -43.91 22.87 -28.11
C TRP A 644 -44.59 24.19 -27.72
N VAL A 645 -43.81 25.23 -27.41
CA VAL A 645 -44.35 26.57 -27.10
C VAL A 645 -45.09 27.17 -28.30
N ILE A 646 -44.52 27.08 -29.51
CA ILE A 646 -45.13 27.60 -30.75
C ILE A 646 -46.45 26.91 -31.06
N LEU A 647 -46.50 25.57 -30.99
CA LEU A 647 -47.72 24.79 -31.19
C LEU A 647 -48.79 25.09 -30.14
N GLY A 648 -48.39 25.53 -28.95
CA GLY A 648 -49.29 25.98 -27.88
C GLY A 648 -49.89 27.38 -28.07
N ILE A 649 -49.50 28.16 -29.09
CA ILE A 649 -50.03 29.51 -29.36
C ILE A 649 -51.34 29.39 -30.16
N ARG A 650 -52.49 29.68 -29.54
CA ARG A 650 -53.78 29.72 -30.26
C ARG A 650 -53.90 31.00 -31.08
N SER A 651 -54.21 30.88 -32.38
CA SER A 651 -54.33 32.02 -33.29
C SER A 651 -55.56 32.88 -33.00
N PHE A 652 -55.41 34.20 -33.21
CA PHE A 652 -56.47 35.20 -33.14
C PHE A 652 -57.32 35.15 -34.44
N SER A 653 -58.20 34.18 -34.54
CA SER A 653 -59.40 34.24 -35.38
C SER A 653 -60.44 33.34 -34.71
N GLY A 654 -61.37 33.85 -33.90
CA GLY A 654 -62.30 34.90 -34.28
C GLY A 654 -63.59 34.30 -34.87
N GLU A 655 -64.15 33.25 -34.27
CA GLU A 655 -65.59 32.95 -34.33
C GLU A 655 -66.04 32.38 -32.98
N VAL A 656 -66.98 33.07 -32.35
CA VAL A 656 -67.75 32.58 -31.20
C VAL A 656 -68.97 31.87 -31.80
N PRO A 657 -69.18 30.57 -31.59
CA PRO A 657 -70.49 29.97 -31.85
C PRO A 657 -71.45 30.42 -30.75
N SER A 658 -72.53 31.07 -31.18
CA SER A 658 -73.71 31.39 -30.39
C SER A 658 -74.42 30.12 -29.88
N GLU A 659 -75.11 30.28 -28.75
CA GLU A 659 -76.01 29.33 -28.06
C GLU A 659 -76.95 28.54 -28.99
N GLU A 660 -77.19 27.25 -28.72
CA GLU A 660 -78.37 26.75 -27.98
C GLU A 660 -78.42 25.20 -27.87
N GLN A 661 -78.82 24.73 -26.67
CA GLN A 661 -79.42 23.43 -26.29
C GLN A 661 -78.56 22.14 -26.41
N GLU A 662 -78.52 21.19 -25.46
CA GLU A 662 -79.29 20.93 -24.24
C GLU A 662 -78.46 19.93 -23.38
N VAL A 663 -78.42 20.12 -22.06
CA VAL A 663 -77.75 19.23 -21.11
C VAL A 663 -78.75 18.21 -20.59
N PRO A 664 -78.50 16.89 -20.65
CA PRO A 664 -79.19 15.94 -19.79
C PRO A 664 -78.45 15.82 -18.46
N THR A 665 -79.10 16.31 -17.41
CA THR A 665 -78.78 16.07 -16.00
C THR A 665 -79.21 14.67 -15.56
N VAL A 666 -78.36 13.92 -14.86
CA VAL A 666 -78.75 12.83 -13.95
C VAL A 666 -77.65 12.74 -12.84
N PRO A 667 -77.96 12.41 -11.58
CA PRO A 667 -77.81 13.33 -10.46
C PRO A 667 -76.73 12.89 -9.46
N HIS A 668 -76.29 13.86 -8.65
CA HIS A 668 -75.63 13.57 -7.38
C HIS A 668 -76.62 12.96 -6.39
N GLU A 669 -76.34 11.76 -5.90
CA GLU A 669 -76.68 11.33 -4.55
C GLU A 669 -75.42 10.82 -3.87
N GLY A 670 -75.04 11.50 -2.79
CA GLY A 670 -74.02 11.04 -1.85
C GLY A 670 -74.69 10.32 -0.69
N TYR A 671 -74.03 9.27 -0.20
CA TYR A 671 -74.19 8.69 1.13
C TYR A 671 -72.82 8.10 1.49
N ASP A 672 -72.09 8.76 2.40
CA ASP A 672 -72.08 8.52 3.86
C ASP A 672 -70.94 7.53 4.22
N PRO A 673 -69.80 8.02 4.75
CA PRO A 673 -68.61 7.22 5.03
C PRO A 673 -68.68 6.42 6.34
N SER A 674 -69.88 6.00 6.78
CA SER A 674 -70.08 5.26 8.03
C SER A 674 -70.40 3.76 7.85
N LEU A 675 -70.23 3.21 6.64
CA LEU A 675 -70.46 1.80 6.37
C LEU A 675 -69.35 1.22 5.50
N ILE A 676 -68.30 0.70 6.14
CA ILE A 676 -67.90 -0.71 6.12
C ILE A 676 -66.43 -0.84 6.55
N ASP A 677 -66.27 -1.60 7.63
CA ASP A 677 -65.07 -2.01 8.35
C ASP A 677 -64.16 -2.91 7.47
N PRO A 678 -62.84 -2.88 7.69
CA PRO A 678 -61.81 -3.54 6.91
C PRO A 678 -61.64 -5.02 7.33
N PHE A 679 -60.87 -5.76 6.55
CA PHE A 679 -60.66 -7.22 6.60
C PHE A 679 -61.72 -8.06 5.87
N SER A 680 -61.59 -8.09 4.54
CA SER A 680 -61.74 -9.30 3.72
C SER A 680 -60.85 -9.22 2.50
#